data_AF-A0A2T4WIC4-F1
#
_entry.id   AF-A0A2T4WIC4-F1
#
_cell.length_a   1.000
_cell.length_b   1.000
_cell.length_c   1.000
_cell.angle_alpha   90.00
_cell.angle_beta   90.00
_cell.angle_gamma   90.00
#
_symmetry.space_group_name_H-M   'P 1'
#
loop_
_entity.id
_entity.type
_entity.pdbx_description
1 polymer ?
#
loop_
_entity_poly.entity_id
_entity_poly.type
_entity_poly.pdbx_seq_one_letter_code
_entity_poly.pdbx_strand_id
1 'polypeptide(L)'
;LYDTESYSLKKIISKTNPDILKANQQAGIIYDDNDILWIPSQNNGFTKVDVKNNTVSYLTENEGLTDNRGTVAKISKEGEVWVASQNGISIINLEQNTLTNLKEENGLIPAETYDLIERGDLMYAASVDGLIPIEKSLAKTTNKGFYNFNGGFGFKSNDYLEGSPKFLKNGQFWSGVANPASQYKLLIMDSAPKPDTTLSTVYITKMYVRDEDPGFDDKNSTDSLNNIVESYANLKNITWDSIKKPYGIPKGLMLPFDQNSLSFSYAGGDLFNRDQLNYRFILDGEDEDWTFAGSQTKTKNYYNLKPGQYTFKVAARSFNKPWSTPDELTFHISPPWWQTNWAYGLYFLLLLGLLKIVDIIQKKRTIQKERERSQKRELEQAKVIEKAYEDLKITQKQLVQSEKMASLGELTAGIAHEIQNPLNFVNNFAEVNTELIEEMKEELEKGNLEEVQDLANDISENEKKIMFHGKRADSIVKGMLQHSRNSNGKKEPTNINALADEYLRLAYHGLRAKDKSFNATMVTDFDDTIGTINIIGQDIGRVVLNLITNAFYVVDEKKKSGIENYEPTVSVSTKKRGTTTEIRITDNGNGIPESILNKIFEPFFTTKPTGKGTGLGLSMSYEIITQGHGGDLKVETKKGEGTTFIITLPN
;
A
#
# COMPACT_ATOMS: atom_id res chain seq x y z
N LEU A 1 -29.44 -31.04 -94.52
CA LEU A 1 -30.75 -30.52 -94.09
C LEU A 1 -31.80 -30.98 -95.09
N TYR A 2 -32.92 -31.49 -94.58
CA TYR A 2 -34.07 -31.85 -95.40
C TYR A 2 -35.12 -30.75 -95.25
N ASP A 3 -35.48 -30.11 -96.35
CA ASP A 3 -36.53 -29.10 -96.37
C ASP A 3 -37.86 -29.80 -96.62
N THR A 4 -38.77 -29.66 -95.65
CA THR A 4 -40.07 -30.34 -95.67
C THR A 4 -41.09 -29.65 -96.57
N GLU A 5 -40.88 -28.39 -96.94
CA GLU A 5 -41.74 -27.63 -97.85
C GLU A 5 -41.31 -27.82 -99.31
N SER A 6 -40.00 -27.83 -99.57
CA SER A 6 -39.46 -28.05 -100.93
C SER A 6 -39.11 -29.50 -101.25
N TYR A 7 -39.24 -30.42 -100.28
CA TYR A 7 -38.84 -31.84 -100.36
C TYR A 7 -37.40 -32.05 -100.84
N SER A 8 -36.53 -31.05 -100.65
CA SER A 8 -35.16 -31.06 -101.17
C SER A 8 -34.14 -31.33 -100.08
N LEU A 9 -33.05 -31.99 -100.44
CA LEU A 9 -31.97 -32.33 -99.52
C LEU A 9 -30.77 -31.42 -99.79
N LYS A 10 -30.53 -30.47 -98.89
CA LYS A 10 -29.38 -29.55 -98.95
C LYS A 10 -28.22 -30.12 -98.14
N LYS A 11 -27.12 -30.46 -98.83
CA LYS A 11 -25.86 -30.84 -98.18
C LYS A 11 -25.15 -29.56 -97.70
N ILE A 12 -24.81 -29.52 -96.41
CA ILE A 12 -23.98 -28.46 -95.82
C ILE A 12 -22.53 -28.94 -95.90
N ILE A 13 -21.64 -28.11 -96.44
CA ILE A 13 -20.20 -28.40 -96.58
C ILE A 13 -19.47 -27.18 -96.06
N SER A 14 -18.63 -27.34 -95.02
CA SER A 14 -17.87 -26.22 -94.45
C SER A 14 -17.01 -25.53 -95.51
N LYS A 15 -17.07 -24.21 -95.57
CA LYS A 15 -16.19 -23.41 -96.44
C LYS A 15 -14.71 -23.44 -96.01
N THR A 16 -14.44 -23.71 -94.73
CA THR A 16 -13.08 -23.67 -94.16
C THR A 16 -12.43 -25.05 -94.09
N ASN A 17 -13.19 -26.15 -94.09
CA ASN A 17 -12.66 -27.52 -94.06
C ASN A 17 -13.68 -28.55 -94.64
N PRO A 18 -13.61 -28.92 -95.93
CA PRO A 18 -14.69 -29.61 -96.63
C PRO A 18 -15.07 -31.02 -96.12
N ASP A 19 -14.16 -31.70 -95.41
CA ASP A 19 -14.32 -33.11 -94.99
C ASP A 19 -14.49 -33.32 -93.48
N ILE A 20 -14.66 -32.26 -92.70
CA ILE A 20 -14.55 -32.35 -91.25
C ILE A 20 -15.80 -31.74 -90.60
N LEU A 21 -16.88 -32.53 -90.57
CA LEU A 21 -17.81 -32.55 -89.45
C LEU A 21 -17.39 -33.74 -88.57
N LYS A 22 -16.62 -33.47 -87.52
CA LYS A 22 -16.21 -34.51 -86.56
C LYS A 22 -17.33 -34.78 -85.55
N ALA A 23 -18.38 -35.47 -86.02
CA ALA A 23 -19.48 -35.91 -85.17
C ALA A 23 -19.41 -37.43 -84.96
N ASN A 24 -19.64 -37.89 -83.73
CA ASN A 24 -19.69 -39.32 -83.38
C ASN A 24 -21.14 -39.83 -83.31
N GLN A 25 -21.33 -41.15 -83.20
CA GLN A 25 -22.58 -41.89 -83.44
C GLN A 25 -23.81 -41.55 -82.58
N GLN A 26 -23.73 -40.64 -81.60
CA GLN A 26 -24.78 -40.47 -80.58
C GLN A 26 -25.07 -39.01 -80.16
N ALA A 27 -24.58 -38.01 -80.89
CA ALA A 27 -24.71 -36.62 -80.48
C ALA A 27 -26.11 -36.03 -80.75
N GLY A 28 -26.77 -35.51 -79.71
CA GLY A 28 -27.99 -34.71 -79.84
C GLY A 28 -27.70 -33.36 -80.51
N ILE A 29 -28.24 -33.16 -81.72
CA ILE A 29 -28.08 -31.90 -82.47
C ILE A 29 -29.15 -30.91 -82.02
N ILE A 30 -28.74 -29.67 -81.77
CA ILE A 30 -29.66 -28.59 -81.40
C ILE A 30 -29.58 -27.49 -82.43
N TYR A 31 -30.73 -26.96 -82.78
CA TYR A 31 -30.86 -25.81 -83.66
C TYR A 31 -31.32 -24.61 -82.84
N ASP A 32 -30.59 -23.50 -82.91
CA ASP A 32 -30.99 -22.24 -82.29
C ASP A 32 -31.72 -21.30 -83.25
N ASP A 33 -32.34 -20.26 -82.71
CA ASP A 33 -33.12 -19.27 -83.47
C ASP A 33 -32.24 -18.36 -84.35
N ASN A 34 -30.91 -18.47 -84.28
CA ASN A 34 -29.94 -17.72 -85.09
C ASN A 34 -29.39 -18.54 -86.27
N ASP A 35 -30.09 -19.62 -86.64
CA ASP A 35 -29.70 -20.57 -87.70
C ASP A 35 -28.35 -21.27 -87.44
N ILE A 36 -27.99 -21.50 -86.18
CA ILE A 36 -26.78 -22.22 -85.79
C ILE A 36 -27.15 -23.62 -85.28
N LEU A 37 -26.45 -24.63 -85.79
CA LEU A 37 -26.48 -25.99 -85.26
C LEU A 37 -25.34 -26.19 -84.27
N TRP A 38 -25.68 -26.68 -83.09
CA TRP A 38 -24.75 -27.08 -82.05
C TRP A 38 -24.67 -28.60 -82.01
N ILE A 39 -23.47 -29.14 -82.21
CA ILE A 39 -23.23 -30.57 -82.35
C ILE A 39 -22.14 -31.01 -81.35
N PRO A 40 -22.50 -31.78 -80.30
CA PRO A 40 -21.52 -32.40 -79.41
C PRO A 40 -20.60 -33.39 -80.16
N SER A 41 -19.35 -33.50 -79.74
CA SER A 41 -18.39 -34.50 -80.22
C SER A 41 -17.68 -35.14 -79.03
N GLN A 42 -17.44 -36.45 -79.08
CA GLN A 42 -16.79 -37.16 -77.96
C GLN A 42 -15.29 -36.84 -77.82
N ASN A 43 -14.63 -36.20 -78.78
CA ASN A 43 -13.18 -35.91 -78.65
C ASN A 43 -12.78 -34.55 -79.22
N ASN A 44 -13.74 -33.75 -79.69
CA ASN A 44 -13.44 -32.48 -80.35
C ASN A 44 -14.31 -31.33 -79.80
N GLY A 45 -14.84 -31.49 -78.59
CA GLY A 45 -15.72 -30.51 -77.95
C GLY A 45 -17.02 -30.29 -78.72
N PHE A 46 -17.47 -29.04 -78.78
CA PHE A 46 -18.73 -28.66 -79.41
C PHE A 46 -18.49 -27.98 -80.76
N THR A 47 -19.09 -28.56 -81.80
CA THR A 47 -19.06 -28.00 -83.15
C THR A 47 -20.22 -27.04 -83.33
N LYS A 48 -19.92 -25.79 -83.66
CA LYS A 48 -20.87 -24.74 -84.02
C LYS A 48 -20.92 -24.62 -85.54
N VAL A 49 -22.07 -24.89 -86.13
CA VAL A 49 -22.29 -24.81 -87.59
C VAL A 49 -23.29 -23.69 -87.86
N ASP A 50 -22.80 -22.58 -88.42
CA ASP A 50 -23.67 -21.51 -88.91
C ASP A 50 -24.23 -21.91 -90.28
N VAL A 51 -25.53 -22.22 -90.32
CA VAL A 51 -26.21 -22.73 -91.53
C VAL A 51 -26.35 -21.65 -92.59
N LYS A 52 -26.50 -20.39 -92.17
CA LYS A 52 -26.70 -19.24 -93.06
C LYS A 52 -25.40 -18.86 -93.77
N ASN A 53 -24.30 -18.79 -93.04
CA ASN A 53 -22.98 -18.41 -93.57
C ASN A 53 -22.17 -19.61 -94.08
N ASN A 54 -22.60 -20.83 -93.72
CA ASN A 54 -21.98 -22.11 -94.07
C ASN A 54 -20.54 -22.23 -93.54
N THR A 55 -20.36 -21.82 -92.28
CA THR A 55 -19.07 -21.85 -91.55
C THR A 55 -19.14 -22.77 -90.36
N VAL A 56 -18.04 -23.46 -90.06
CA VAL A 56 -17.92 -24.38 -88.92
C VAL A 56 -16.80 -23.90 -88.01
N SER A 57 -17.09 -23.78 -86.72
CA SER A 57 -16.11 -23.52 -85.66
C SER A 57 -16.22 -24.56 -84.54
N TYR A 58 -15.16 -24.70 -83.76
CA TYR A 58 -15.06 -25.65 -82.66
C TYR A 58 -14.86 -24.89 -81.35
N LEU A 59 -15.55 -25.33 -80.31
CA LEU A 59 -15.30 -24.95 -78.93
C LEU A 59 -14.72 -26.19 -78.26
N THR A 60 -13.51 -26.08 -77.72
CA THR A 60 -12.77 -27.12 -77.01
C THR A 60 -12.39 -26.60 -75.62
N GLU A 61 -11.74 -27.42 -74.79
CA GLU A 61 -11.19 -27.01 -73.50
C GLU A 61 -10.24 -25.81 -73.61
N ASN A 62 -9.52 -25.67 -74.74
CA ASN A 62 -8.63 -24.53 -74.97
C ASN A 62 -9.40 -23.21 -75.10
N GLU A 63 -10.65 -23.26 -75.57
CA GLU A 63 -11.56 -22.12 -75.66
C GLU A 63 -12.42 -21.95 -74.39
N GLY A 64 -12.18 -22.77 -73.35
CA GLY A 64 -12.74 -22.60 -72.01
C GLY A 64 -13.85 -23.58 -71.64
N LEU A 65 -14.19 -24.57 -72.47
CA LEU A 65 -15.15 -25.62 -72.06
C LEU A 65 -14.65 -26.43 -70.86
N THR A 66 -15.59 -27.04 -70.13
CA THR A 66 -15.30 -27.95 -69.03
C THR A 66 -14.54 -29.21 -69.45
N ASP A 67 -14.87 -29.77 -70.62
CA ASP A 67 -14.28 -30.99 -71.19
C ASP A 67 -14.54 -31.04 -72.71
N ASN A 68 -13.63 -31.66 -73.46
CA ASN A 68 -13.76 -31.97 -74.88
C ASN A 68 -14.70 -33.14 -75.18
N ARG A 69 -15.06 -33.93 -74.16
CA ARG A 69 -16.08 -34.99 -74.21
C ARG A 69 -17.45 -34.41 -73.88
N GLY A 70 -18.07 -33.81 -74.88
CA GLY A 70 -19.44 -33.35 -74.81
C GLY A 70 -20.43 -34.49 -75.00
N THR A 71 -21.32 -34.69 -74.02
CA THR A 71 -22.35 -35.75 -74.08
C THR A 71 -23.62 -35.21 -74.73
N VAL A 72 -24.22 -34.19 -74.11
CA VAL A 72 -25.45 -33.56 -74.60
C VAL A 72 -25.36 -32.04 -74.51
N ALA A 73 -26.15 -31.33 -75.30
CA ALA A 73 -26.44 -29.93 -75.06
C ALA A 73 -27.95 -29.66 -75.07
N LYS A 74 -28.35 -28.52 -74.48
CA LYS A 74 -29.73 -28.06 -74.46
C LYS A 74 -29.80 -26.54 -74.44
N ILE A 75 -30.69 -25.97 -75.25
CA ILE A 75 -31.03 -24.54 -75.16
C ILE A 75 -32.07 -24.38 -74.04
N SER A 76 -31.75 -23.54 -73.04
CA SER A 76 -32.70 -23.18 -71.98
C SER A 76 -33.74 -22.20 -72.51
N LYS A 77 -34.87 -22.03 -71.80
CA LYS A 77 -35.88 -21.03 -72.16
C LYS A 77 -35.37 -19.59 -72.17
N GLU A 78 -34.27 -19.32 -71.48
CA GLU A 78 -33.59 -18.02 -71.46
C GLU A 78 -32.64 -17.81 -72.66
N GLY A 79 -32.55 -18.75 -73.60
CA GLY A 79 -31.72 -18.64 -74.79
C GLY A 79 -30.24 -19.00 -74.58
N GLU A 80 -29.90 -19.63 -73.46
CA GLU A 80 -28.53 -20.08 -73.17
C GLU A 80 -28.32 -21.54 -73.59
N VAL A 81 -27.13 -21.85 -74.11
CA VAL A 81 -26.76 -23.23 -74.45
C VAL A 81 -26.07 -23.86 -73.24
N TRP A 82 -26.71 -24.86 -72.65
CA TRP A 82 -26.16 -25.66 -71.58
C TRP A 82 -25.56 -26.93 -72.16
N VAL A 83 -24.33 -27.23 -71.77
CA VAL A 83 -23.50 -28.28 -72.34
C VAL A 83 -23.07 -29.21 -71.22
N ALA A 84 -23.51 -30.47 -71.25
CA ALA A 84 -23.07 -31.49 -70.31
C ALA A 84 -21.83 -32.22 -70.82
N SER A 85 -20.93 -32.53 -69.89
CA SER A 85 -19.66 -33.17 -70.17
C SER A 85 -19.21 -34.06 -69.02
N GLN A 86 -18.13 -34.83 -69.20
CA GLN A 86 -17.61 -35.70 -68.13
C GLN A 86 -16.99 -34.92 -66.96
N ASN A 87 -16.61 -33.66 -67.16
CA ASN A 87 -15.94 -32.84 -66.14
C ASN A 87 -16.71 -31.56 -65.81
N GLY A 88 -18.05 -31.61 -65.86
CA GLY A 88 -18.94 -30.52 -65.47
C GLY A 88 -19.89 -30.07 -66.57
N ILE A 89 -20.52 -28.91 -66.35
CA ILE A 89 -21.47 -28.30 -67.28
C ILE A 89 -20.94 -26.93 -67.74
N SER A 90 -20.90 -26.69 -69.04
CA SER A 90 -20.59 -25.37 -69.61
C SER A 90 -21.89 -24.66 -70.00
N ILE A 91 -22.05 -23.40 -69.60
CA ILE A 91 -23.19 -22.55 -69.96
C ILE A 91 -22.69 -21.45 -70.88
N ILE A 92 -23.19 -21.44 -72.10
CA ILE A 92 -22.82 -20.46 -73.14
C ILE A 92 -23.99 -19.50 -73.30
N ASN A 93 -23.76 -18.24 -72.95
CA ASN A 93 -24.71 -17.18 -73.22
C ASN A 93 -24.44 -16.61 -74.62
N LEU A 94 -25.41 -16.82 -75.54
CA LEU A 94 -25.26 -16.46 -76.95
C LEU A 94 -25.30 -14.95 -77.20
N GLU A 95 -26.03 -14.18 -76.38
CA GLU A 95 -26.17 -12.73 -76.52
C GLU A 95 -24.93 -12.00 -76.01
N GLN A 96 -24.37 -12.44 -74.88
CA GLN A 96 -23.23 -11.81 -74.23
C GLN A 96 -21.88 -12.41 -74.64
N ASN A 97 -21.90 -13.52 -75.38
CA ASN A 97 -20.73 -14.28 -75.80
C ASN A 97 -19.81 -14.67 -74.61
N THR A 98 -20.44 -15.05 -73.49
CA THR A 98 -19.74 -15.47 -72.27
C THR A 98 -19.93 -16.96 -72.03
N LEU A 99 -18.90 -17.59 -71.45
CA LEU A 99 -18.91 -19.00 -71.07
C LEU A 99 -18.73 -19.11 -69.56
N THR A 100 -19.65 -19.82 -68.89
CA THR A 100 -19.61 -20.07 -67.44
C THR A 100 -19.57 -21.57 -67.18
N ASN A 101 -18.58 -22.02 -66.40
CA ASN A 101 -18.42 -23.43 -66.08
C ASN A 101 -18.95 -23.75 -64.69
N LEU A 102 -19.71 -24.83 -64.59
CA LEU A 102 -20.14 -25.44 -63.33
C LEU A 102 -19.35 -26.74 -63.13
N LYS A 103 -18.47 -26.77 -62.13
CA LYS A 103 -17.61 -27.90 -61.75
C LYS A 103 -17.85 -28.29 -60.28
N GLU A 104 -17.14 -29.30 -59.78
CA GLU A 104 -17.24 -29.74 -58.37
C GLU A 104 -16.98 -28.59 -57.38
N GLU A 105 -16.05 -27.70 -57.70
CA GLU A 105 -15.74 -26.50 -56.90
C GLU A 105 -16.92 -25.53 -56.76
N ASN A 106 -17.85 -25.54 -57.73
CA ASN A 106 -19.08 -24.78 -57.68
C ASN A 106 -20.20 -25.53 -56.95
N GLY A 107 -19.99 -26.78 -56.53
CA GLY A 107 -20.99 -27.61 -55.86
C GLY A 107 -21.70 -28.61 -56.76
N LEU A 108 -21.30 -28.75 -58.03
CA LEU A 108 -21.78 -29.79 -58.94
C LEU A 108 -21.09 -31.12 -58.63
N ILE A 109 -21.69 -31.95 -57.77
CA ILE A 109 -21.12 -33.23 -57.33
C ILE A 109 -22.13 -34.34 -57.61
N PRO A 110 -21.76 -35.40 -58.37
CA PRO A 110 -20.51 -35.52 -59.16
C PRO A 110 -20.50 -34.57 -60.37
N ALA A 111 -19.32 -34.23 -60.90
CA ALA A 111 -19.20 -33.36 -62.08
C ALA A 111 -19.57 -34.05 -63.41
N GLU A 112 -19.47 -35.37 -63.49
CA GLU A 112 -19.79 -36.13 -64.70
C GLU A 112 -21.30 -36.15 -64.97
N THR A 113 -21.71 -35.55 -66.08
CA THR A 113 -23.12 -35.41 -66.46
C THR A 113 -23.37 -35.91 -67.89
N TYR A 114 -24.49 -36.62 -68.06
CA TYR A 114 -24.86 -37.30 -69.31
C TYR A 114 -26.04 -36.67 -70.02
N ASP A 115 -27.01 -36.12 -69.27
CA ASP A 115 -28.21 -35.53 -69.86
C ASP A 115 -28.63 -34.24 -69.13
N LEU A 116 -29.36 -33.36 -69.83
CA LEU A 116 -29.84 -32.08 -69.33
C LEU A 116 -31.31 -31.88 -69.66
N ILE A 117 -32.12 -31.66 -68.63
CA ILE A 117 -33.57 -31.48 -68.79
C ILE A 117 -34.05 -30.29 -67.98
N GLU A 118 -34.50 -29.26 -68.69
CA GLU A 118 -35.14 -28.11 -68.06
C GLU A 118 -36.59 -28.36 -67.65
N ARG A 119 -36.96 -27.90 -66.44
CA ARG A 119 -38.35 -27.73 -66.01
C ARG A 119 -38.49 -26.56 -65.04
N GLY A 120 -39.26 -25.55 -65.45
CA GLY A 120 -39.39 -24.31 -64.68
C GLY A 120 -38.05 -23.60 -64.59
N ASP A 121 -37.69 -23.15 -63.40
CA ASP A 121 -36.44 -22.42 -63.15
C ASP A 121 -35.23 -23.36 -62.88
N LEU A 122 -35.45 -24.68 -62.92
CA LEU A 122 -34.43 -25.69 -62.65
C LEU A 122 -33.96 -26.38 -63.94
N MET A 123 -32.65 -26.60 -64.04
CA MET A 123 -32.02 -27.51 -64.99
C MET A 123 -31.68 -28.82 -64.27
N TYR A 124 -32.27 -29.94 -64.70
CA TYR A 124 -31.98 -31.24 -64.12
C TYR A 124 -30.84 -31.89 -64.91
N ALA A 125 -29.70 -32.07 -64.27
CA ALA A 125 -28.54 -32.75 -64.84
C ALA A 125 -28.52 -34.21 -64.38
N ALA A 126 -28.58 -35.15 -65.33
CA ALA A 126 -28.40 -36.57 -65.05
C ALA A 126 -26.91 -36.87 -64.93
N SER A 127 -26.50 -37.56 -63.86
CA SER A 127 -25.09 -37.85 -63.55
C SER A 127 -24.86 -39.35 -63.30
N VAL A 128 -23.59 -39.76 -63.20
CA VAL A 128 -23.18 -41.12 -62.81
C VAL A 128 -23.74 -41.58 -61.47
N ASP A 129 -23.93 -40.65 -60.55
CA ASP A 129 -24.42 -40.92 -59.20
C ASP A 129 -25.62 -40.02 -58.91
N GLY A 130 -26.67 -40.17 -59.71
CA GLY A 130 -27.96 -39.56 -59.41
C GLY A 130 -28.36 -38.42 -60.34
N LEU A 131 -29.46 -37.76 -59.98
CA LEU A 131 -30.01 -36.61 -60.69
C LEU A 131 -29.74 -35.34 -59.89
N ILE A 132 -29.24 -34.31 -60.54
CA ILE A 132 -28.88 -33.05 -59.91
C ILE A 132 -29.78 -31.93 -60.43
N PRO A 133 -30.83 -31.52 -59.70
CA PRO A 133 -31.51 -30.25 -59.98
C PRO A 133 -30.58 -29.07 -59.69
N ILE A 134 -30.46 -28.20 -60.69
CA ILE A 134 -29.62 -27.01 -60.68
C ILE A 134 -30.53 -25.80 -60.80
N GLU A 135 -30.51 -24.94 -59.79
CA GLU A 135 -31.20 -23.66 -59.80
C GLU A 135 -30.43 -22.66 -60.66
N LYS A 136 -30.96 -22.36 -61.85
CA LYS A 136 -30.23 -21.68 -62.92
C LYS A 136 -29.70 -20.29 -62.51
N SER A 137 -30.43 -19.56 -61.68
CA SER A 137 -30.05 -18.22 -61.20
C SER A 137 -28.94 -18.27 -60.14
N LEU A 138 -28.99 -19.25 -59.23
CA LEU A 138 -28.11 -19.35 -58.07
C LEU A 138 -26.78 -20.04 -58.40
N ALA A 139 -26.84 -21.06 -59.26
CA ALA A 139 -25.68 -21.89 -59.62
C ALA A 139 -24.59 -21.13 -60.39
N LYS A 140 -24.96 -20.06 -61.12
CA LYS A 140 -24.01 -19.26 -61.91
C LYS A 140 -23.17 -18.30 -61.05
N THR A 141 -23.65 -17.94 -59.88
CA THR A 141 -23.08 -16.85 -59.06
C THR A 141 -22.61 -17.31 -57.68
N THR A 142 -22.99 -18.52 -57.27
CA THR A 142 -22.68 -19.06 -55.95
C THR A 142 -22.32 -20.53 -56.04
N ASN A 143 -21.72 -21.07 -54.98
CA ASN A 143 -21.51 -22.51 -54.82
C ASN A 143 -22.76 -23.24 -54.26
N LYS A 144 -23.95 -22.66 -54.46
CA LYS A 144 -25.24 -23.14 -53.96
C LYS A 144 -26.21 -23.30 -55.13
N GLY A 145 -27.36 -23.93 -54.87
CA GLY A 145 -28.38 -24.18 -55.90
C GLY A 145 -28.20 -25.51 -56.64
N PHE A 146 -27.32 -26.37 -56.15
CA PHE A 146 -27.17 -27.76 -56.59
C PHE A 146 -27.80 -28.68 -55.55
N TYR A 147 -28.75 -29.49 -55.99
CA TYR A 147 -29.45 -30.46 -55.14
C TYR A 147 -29.13 -31.85 -55.71
N ASN A 148 -28.56 -32.78 -54.94
CA ASN A 148 -28.22 -34.10 -55.47
C ASN A 148 -29.25 -35.15 -55.02
N PHE A 149 -29.80 -35.91 -55.97
CA PHE A 149 -30.68 -37.06 -55.76
C PHE A 149 -29.99 -38.34 -56.22
N ASN A 150 -29.25 -38.97 -55.32
CA ASN A 150 -28.52 -40.21 -55.55
C ASN A 150 -29.00 -41.38 -54.66
N GLY A 151 -28.32 -42.51 -54.75
CA GLY A 151 -28.72 -43.74 -54.06
C GLY A 151 -28.63 -43.69 -52.55
N GLY A 152 -27.83 -42.77 -52.00
CA GLY A 152 -27.84 -42.46 -50.57
C GLY A 152 -29.20 -41.97 -50.09
N PHE A 153 -29.96 -41.29 -50.95
CA PHE A 153 -31.30 -40.76 -50.67
C PHE A 153 -32.43 -41.76 -50.98
N GLY A 154 -32.12 -43.07 -51.05
CA GLY A 154 -33.11 -44.14 -51.22
C GLY A 154 -33.42 -44.52 -52.68
N PHE A 155 -32.66 -44.02 -53.65
CA PHE A 155 -32.78 -44.42 -55.05
C PHE A 155 -32.04 -45.76 -55.28
N LYS A 156 -32.74 -46.75 -55.87
CA LYS A 156 -32.18 -48.11 -56.07
C LYS A 156 -31.22 -48.23 -57.26
N SER A 157 -31.13 -47.18 -58.08
CA SER A 157 -30.50 -47.17 -59.39
C SER A 157 -30.17 -45.72 -59.73
N ASN A 158 -28.90 -45.41 -59.94
CA ASN A 158 -28.42 -44.01 -59.99
C ASN A 158 -27.83 -43.62 -61.35
N ASP A 159 -27.62 -44.60 -62.23
CA ASP A 159 -27.05 -44.37 -63.55
C ASP A 159 -28.17 -44.18 -64.56
N TYR A 160 -28.28 -42.95 -65.07
CA TYR A 160 -29.36 -42.52 -65.95
C TYR A 160 -28.99 -42.77 -67.41
N LEU A 161 -29.92 -43.37 -68.18
CA LEU A 161 -29.68 -43.58 -69.61
C LEU A 161 -29.79 -42.26 -70.37
N GLU A 162 -28.79 -41.96 -71.19
CA GLU A 162 -28.73 -40.77 -72.04
C GLU A 162 -29.97 -40.63 -72.95
N GLY A 163 -30.53 -39.43 -73.03
CA GLY A 163 -31.69 -39.09 -73.87
C GLY A 163 -33.04 -39.61 -73.35
N SER A 164 -33.04 -40.41 -72.29
CA SER A 164 -34.23 -41.06 -71.73
C SER A 164 -35.08 -40.25 -70.74
N PRO A 165 -34.52 -39.34 -69.90
CA PRO A 165 -35.33 -38.69 -68.90
C PRO A 165 -36.25 -37.62 -69.54
N LYS A 166 -37.53 -37.60 -69.14
CA LYS A 166 -38.57 -36.72 -69.66
C LYS A 166 -39.57 -36.34 -68.58
N PHE A 167 -40.03 -35.10 -68.65
CA PHE A 167 -41.21 -34.65 -67.91
C PHE A 167 -42.44 -34.72 -68.79
N LEU A 168 -43.45 -35.45 -68.32
CA LEU A 168 -44.75 -35.55 -68.99
C LEU A 168 -45.63 -34.32 -68.68
N LYS A 169 -46.65 -34.06 -69.50
CA LYS A 169 -47.58 -32.93 -69.31
C LYS A 169 -48.33 -32.98 -67.98
N ASN A 170 -48.59 -34.18 -67.44
CA ASN A 170 -49.22 -34.38 -66.14
C ASN A 170 -48.27 -34.12 -64.95
N GLY A 171 -46.99 -33.82 -65.23
CA GLY A 171 -46.00 -33.48 -64.23
C GLY A 171 -45.19 -34.66 -63.68
N GLN A 172 -45.43 -35.89 -64.16
CA GLN A 172 -44.59 -37.04 -63.83
C GLN A 172 -43.21 -36.94 -64.48
N PHE A 173 -42.20 -37.53 -63.84
CA PHE A 173 -40.85 -37.68 -64.38
C PHE A 173 -40.58 -39.15 -64.69
N TRP A 174 -40.16 -39.41 -65.93
CA TRP A 174 -39.89 -40.75 -66.43
C TRP A 174 -38.44 -40.79 -66.89
N SER A 175 -37.70 -41.83 -66.52
CA SER A 175 -36.34 -42.04 -67.01
C SER A 175 -36.01 -43.52 -67.13
N GLY A 176 -35.22 -43.89 -68.13
CA GLY A 176 -34.50 -45.15 -68.11
C GLY A 176 -33.34 -45.06 -67.12
N VAL A 177 -33.16 -46.09 -66.29
CA VAL A 177 -32.06 -46.19 -65.33
C VAL A 177 -31.45 -47.58 -65.37
N ALA A 178 -30.13 -47.68 -65.12
CA ALA A 178 -29.41 -48.93 -64.97
C ALA A 178 -28.98 -49.11 -63.51
N ASN A 179 -29.15 -50.32 -62.98
CA ASN A 179 -28.66 -50.65 -61.64
C ASN A 179 -27.19 -51.11 -61.69
N PRO A 180 -26.50 -51.25 -60.55
CA PRO A 180 -25.10 -51.71 -60.52
C PRO A 180 -24.84 -53.11 -61.12
N ALA A 181 -25.90 -53.88 -61.41
CA ALA A 181 -25.83 -55.18 -62.10
C ALA A 181 -26.18 -55.09 -63.60
N SER A 182 -26.16 -53.88 -64.19
CA SER A 182 -26.44 -53.56 -65.60
C SER A 182 -27.83 -53.97 -66.08
N GLN A 183 -28.83 -54.04 -65.19
CA GLN A 183 -30.23 -54.27 -65.57
C GLN A 183 -30.94 -52.94 -65.82
N TYR A 184 -31.53 -52.79 -67.00
CA TYR A 184 -32.29 -51.60 -67.39
C TYR A 184 -33.71 -51.64 -66.80
N LYS A 185 -34.12 -50.54 -66.16
CA LYS A 185 -35.45 -50.35 -65.58
C LYS A 185 -36.01 -48.98 -65.92
N LEU A 186 -37.34 -48.86 -65.86
CA LEU A 186 -38.03 -47.58 -65.98
C LEU A 186 -38.26 -46.99 -64.58
N LEU A 187 -37.66 -45.84 -64.31
CA LEU A 187 -37.95 -45.00 -63.15
C LEU A 187 -39.14 -44.10 -63.46
N ILE A 188 -40.20 -44.21 -62.66
CA ILE A 188 -41.36 -43.32 -62.72
C ILE A 188 -41.48 -42.62 -61.38
N MET A 189 -41.48 -41.29 -61.42
CA MET A 189 -41.79 -40.45 -60.26
C MET A 189 -43.07 -39.68 -60.53
N ASP A 190 -44.03 -39.76 -59.60
CA ASP A 190 -45.33 -39.10 -59.74
C ASP A 190 -45.25 -37.57 -59.73
N SER A 191 -44.15 -37.03 -59.20
CA SER A 191 -43.83 -35.61 -59.23
C SER A 191 -42.36 -35.41 -59.55
N ALA A 192 -41.99 -34.21 -60.01
CA ALA A 192 -40.58 -33.85 -60.15
C ALA A 192 -39.80 -34.08 -58.85
N PRO A 193 -38.54 -34.50 -58.91
CA PRO A 193 -37.66 -34.48 -57.75
C PRO A 193 -37.62 -33.06 -57.19
N LYS A 194 -37.92 -32.94 -55.90
CA LYS A 194 -37.94 -31.66 -55.18
C LYS A 194 -36.84 -31.68 -54.12
N PRO A 195 -36.08 -30.58 -53.96
CA PRO A 195 -35.10 -30.43 -52.89
C PRO A 195 -35.68 -30.87 -51.54
N ASP A 196 -34.97 -31.73 -50.82
CA ASP A 196 -35.37 -32.09 -49.47
C ASP A 196 -35.17 -30.88 -48.54
N THR A 197 -36.29 -30.30 -48.12
CA THR A 197 -36.34 -29.12 -47.24
C THR A 197 -36.41 -29.48 -45.76
N THR A 198 -36.40 -30.77 -45.41
CA THR A 198 -36.42 -31.18 -44.01
C THR A 198 -35.11 -30.79 -43.33
N LEU A 199 -35.23 -30.11 -42.19
CA LEU A 199 -34.10 -29.77 -41.34
C LEU A 199 -33.61 -31.05 -40.66
N SER A 200 -32.29 -31.27 -40.68
CA SER A 200 -31.68 -32.34 -39.91
C SER A 200 -32.00 -32.13 -38.43
N THR A 201 -32.26 -33.22 -37.71
CA THR A 201 -32.32 -33.21 -36.24
C THR A 201 -31.08 -33.90 -35.72
N VAL A 202 -30.62 -33.51 -34.53
CA VAL A 202 -29.50 -34.15 -33.84
C VAL A 202 -29.91 -34.39 -32.41
N TYR A 203 -29.42 -35.51 -31.85
CA TYR A 203 -29.65 -35.86 -30.47
C TYR A 203 -28.32 -36.22 -29.82
N ILE A 204 -28.10 -35.71 -28.62
CA ILE A 204 -27.05 -36.23 -27.75
C ILE A 204 -27.50 -37.63 -27.32
N THR A 205 -26.70 -38.63 -27.64
CA THR A 205 -27.05 -40.04 -27.43
C THR A 205 -26.40 -40.61 -26.19
N LYS A 206 -25.17 -40.19 -25.87
CA LYS A 206 -24.46 -40.61 -24.66
C LYS A 206 -23.52 -39.52 -24.14
N MET A 207 -23.24 -39.60 -22.85
CA MET A 207 -22.19 -38.84 -22.18
C MET A 207 -21.32 -39.84 -21.41
N TYR A 208 -20.01 -39.70 -21.54
CA TYR A 208 -19.03 -40.50 -20.83
C TYR A 208 -18.31 -39.65 -19.80
N VAL A 209 -18.09 -40.20 -18.62
CA VAL A 209 -17.33 -39.58 -17.54
C VAL A 209 -16.10 -40.43 -17.30
N ARG A 210 -14.91 -39.87 -17.54
CA ARG A 210 -13.62 -40.57 -17.48
C ARG A 210 -13.59 -41.86 -18.32
N ASP A 211 -14.15 -41.76 -19.53
CA ASP A 211 -14.31 -42.85 -20.49
C ASP A 211 -15.27 -43.99 -20.06
N GLU A 212 -15.96 -43.85 -18.93
CA GLU A 212 -16.98 -44.79 -18.44
C GLU A 212 -18.40 -44.32 -18.79
N ASP A 213 -19.32 -45.26 -19.02
CA ASP A 213 -20.76 -44.97 -19.18
C ASP A 213 -21.37 -44.76 -17.78
N PRO A 214 -21.87 -43.55 -17.45
CA PRO A 214 -22.36 -43.25 -16.10
C PRO A 214 -23.60 -44.05 -15.70
N GLY A 215 -24.38 -44.54 -16.66
CA GLY A 215 -25.61 -45.31 -16.40
C GLY A 215 -26.75 -44.48 -15.81
N PHE A 216 -27.06 -43.30 -16.37
CA PHE A 216 -28.09 -42.40 -15.84
C PHE A 216 -29.53 -42.94 -15.91
N ASP A 217 -29.81 -43.85 -16.86
CA ASP A 217 -31.13 -44.46 -17.04
C ASP A 217 -31.44 -45.59 -16.04
N ASP A 218 -30.40 -46.32 -15.63
CA ASP A 218 -30.50 -47.49 -14.75
C ASP A 218 -29.69 -47.22 -13.49
N LYS A 219 -30.37 -46.79 -12.41
CA LYS A 219 -29.70 -46.53 -11.12
C LYS A 219 -28.89 -47.74 -10.64
N ASN A 220 -29.39 -48.93 -10.96
CA ASN A 220 -28.76 -50.22 -10.69
C ASN A 220 -28.68 -51.01 -11.99
N SER A 221 -27.48 -51.50 -12.34
CA SER A 221 -27.30 -52.50 -13.38
C SER A 221 -27.20 -53.88 -12.75
N THR A 222 -27.52 -54.94 -13.49
CA THR A 222 -27.26 -56.32 -13.06
C THR A 222 -26.03 -56.86 -13.78
N ASP A 223 -25.08 -57.41 -13.02
CA ASP A 223 -23.92 -58.08 -13.61
C ASP A 223 -24.31 -59.40 -14.30
N SER A 224 -23.34 -60.06 -14.96
CA SER A 224 -23.53 -61.36 -15.62
C SER A 224 -23.90 -62.51 -14.67
N LEU A 225 -23.91 -62.28 -13.36
CA LEU A 225 -24.30 -63.19 -12.29
C LEU A 225 -25.62 -62.77 -11.61
N ASN A 226 -26.36 -61.80 -12.16
CA ASN A 226 -27.60 -61.22 -11.63
C ASN A 226 -27.45 -60.48 -10.27
N ASN A 227 -26.26 -60.01 -9.89
CA ASN A 227 -26.10 -59.12 -8.74
C ASN A 227 -26.44 -57.69 -9.11
N ILE A 228 -27.15 -56.99 -8.22
CA ILE A 228 -27.44 -55.55 -8.32
C ILE A 228 -26.14 -54.79 -8.07
N VAL A 229 -25.61 -54.12 -9.10
CA VAL A 229 -24.44 -53.26 -9.06
C VAL A 229 -24.90 -51.81 -9.24
N GLU A 230 -24.42 -50.92 -8.37
CA GLU A 230 -24.71 -49.50 -8.51
C GLU A 230 -24.10 -48.94 -9.80
N SER A 231 -24.85 -48.09 -10.50
CA SER A 231 -24.32 -47.35 -11.67
C SER A 231 -23.06 -46.55 -11.30
N TYR A 232 -22.20 -46.31 -12.29
CA TYR A 232 -21.00 -45.51 -12.09
C TYR A 232 -21.34 -44.12 -11.53
N ALA A 233 -22.44 -43.51 -11.98
CA ALA A 233 -22.93 -42.25 -11.46
C ALA A 233 -23.19 -42.30 -9.95
N ASN A 234 -23.86 -43.34 -9.45
CA ASN A 234 -24.11 -43.51 -8.01
C ASN A 234 -22.81 -43.77 -7.23
N LEU A 235 -21.95 -44.69 -7.71
CA LEU A 235 -20.67 -45.00 -7.06
C LEU A 235 -19.75 -43.79 -6.92
N LYS A 236 -19.87 -42.81 -7.82
CA LYS A 236 -19.08 -41.58 -7.83
C LYS A 236 -19.82 -40.37 -7.28
N ASN A 237 -20.97 -40.55 -6.63
CA ASN A 237 -21.78 -39.45 -6.07
C ASN A 237 -22.13 -38.37 -7.11
N ILE A 238 -22.35 -38.77 -8.37
CA ILE A 238 -22.88 -37.90 -9.42
C ILE A 238 -24.39 -37.81 -9.24
N THR A 239 -24.95 -36.60 -9.22
CA THR A 239 -26.38 -36.38 -8.98
C THR A 239 -27.04 -35.71 -10.17
N TRP A 240 -28.31 -36.03 -10.43
CA TRP A 240 -29.11 -35.43 -11.51
C TRP A 240 -30.59 -35.43 -11.11
N ASP A 241 -31.36 -34.50 -11.66
CA ASP A 241 -32.76 -34.29 -11.29
C ASP A 241 -33.70 -35.23 -12.05
N SER A 242 -33.47 -35.40 -13.36
CA SER A 242 -34.29 -36.22 -14.25
C SER A 242 -33.54 -36.62 -15.51
N ILE A 243 -34.12 -37.48 -16.33
CA ILE A 243 -33.54 -37.97 -17.59
C ILE A 243 -34.42 -37.58 -18.79
N LYS A 244 -33.77 -37.20 -19.90
CA LYS A 244 -34.38 -36.90 -21.19
C LYS A 244 -34.40 -38.16 -22.05
N LYS A 245 -35.60 -38.71 -22.29
CA LYS A 245 -35.83 -39.84 -23.20
C LYS A 245 -35.73 -39.43 -24.68
N PRO A 246 -35.41 -40.36 -25.61
CA PRO A 246 -35.21 -41.80 -25.40
C PRO A 246 -33.78 -42.21 -25.00
N TYR A 247 -32.81 -41.30 -25.01
CA TYR A 247 -31.37 -41.61 -24.86
C TYR A 247 -30.81 -41.48 -23.44
N GLY A 248 -31.65 -41.19 -22.45
CA GLY A 248 -31.21 -41.17 -21.05
C GLY A 248 -30.29 -40.04 -20.64
N ILE A 249 -30.38 -38.90 -21.31
CA ILE A 249 -29.50 -37.77 -21.05
C ILE A 249 -29.93 -37.05 -19.77
N PRO A 250 -29.05 -36.85 -18.78
CA PRO A 250 -29.43 -36.26 -17.49
C PRO A 250 -29.75 -34.76 -17.62
N LYS A 251 -30.69 -34.28 -16.81
CA LYS A 251 -30.99 -32.86 -16.58
C LYS A 251 -30.65 -32.50 -15.14
N GLY A 252 -30.13 -31.29 -14.94
CA GLY A 252 -29.64 -30.86 -13.63
C GLY A 252 -28.42 -31.65 -13.16
N LEU A 253 -27.58 -32.09 -14.10
CA LEU A 253 -26.42 -32.93 -13.79
C LEU A 253 -25.39 -32.15 -12.96
N MET A 254 -25.03 -32.70 -11.80
CA MET A 254 -23.95 -32.22 -10.95
C MET A 254 -22.87 -33.29 -10.83
N LEU A 255 -21.67 -32.93 -11.27
CA LEU A 255 -20.47 -33.76 -11.21
C LEU A 255 -19.58 -33.29 -10.04
N PRO A 256 -19.03 -34.22 -9.25
CA PRO A 256 -17.95 -33.90 -8.33
C PRO A 256 -16.68 -33.45 -9.06
N PHE A 257 -15.82 -32.70 -8.35
CA PHE A 257 -14.63 -32.08 -8.95
C PHE A 257 -13.62 -33.08 -9.57
N ASP A 258 -13.62 -34.34 -9.11
CA ASP A 258 -12.74 -35.41 -9.59
C ASP A 258 -13.29 -36.15 -10.82
N GLN A 259 -14.52 -35.80 -11.24
CA GLN A 259 -15.23 -36.36 -12.39
C GLN A 259 -15.26 -35.35 -13.55
N ASN A 260 -14.10 -34.75 -13.85
CA ASN A 260 -13.98 -33.59 -14.73
C ASN A 260 -13.39 -33.88 -16.12
N SER A 261 -13.40 -35.15 -16.53
CA SER A 261 -13.00 -35.55 -17.88
C SER A 261 -14.18 -36.16 -18.61
N LEU A 262 -14.62 -35.53 -19.70
CA LEU A 262 -15.91 -35.81 -20.32
C LEU A 262 -15.78 -35.99 -21.83
N SER A 263 -16.62 -36.87 -22.39
CA SER A 263 -16.86 -36.91 -23.83
C SER A 263 -18.32 -37.19 -24.12
N PHE A 264 -18.76 -36.77 -25.30
CA PHE A 264 -20.16 -36.86 -25.70
C PHE A 264 -20.27 -37.59 -27.03
N SER A 265 -21.30 -38.42 -27.15
CA SER A 265 -21.70 -39.02 -28.41
C SER A 265 -23.05 -38.46 -28.82
N TYR A 266 -23.21 -38.28 -30.12
CA TYR A 266 -24.39 -37.69 -30.71
C TYR A 266 -24.65 -38.32 -32.07
N ALA A 267 -25.89 -38.30 -32.51
CA ALA A 267 -26.28 -38.84 -33.80
C ALA A 267 -27.41 -38.01 -34.41
N GLY A 268 -27.40 -37.92 -35.73
CA GLY A 268 -28.52 -37.37 -36.47
C GLY A 268 -29.77 -38.22 -36.36
N GLY A 269 -30.93 -37.57 -36.33
CA GLY A 269 -32.24 -38.24 -36.34
C GLY A 269 -32.68 -38.75 -37.72
N ASP A 270 -31.96 -38.39 -38.78
CA ASP A 270 -32.23 -38.90 -40.13
C ASP A 270 -31.87 -40.40 -40.21
N LEU A 271 -32.82 -41.23 -40.64
CA LEU A 271 -32.61 -42.68 -40.76
C LEU A 271 -31.94 -43.07 -42.07
N PHE A 272 -32.12 -42.28 -43.13
CA PHE A 272 -31.75 -42.69 -44.49
C PHE A 272 -30.41 -42.10 -44.95
N ASN A 273 -29.86 -41.08 -44.25
CA ASN A 273 -28.65 -40.36 -44.69
C ASN A 273 -27.58 -40.15 -43.60
N ARG A 274 -27.42 -41.09 -42.65
CA ARG A 274 -26.54 -40.90 -41.47
C ARG A 274 -25.07 -40.64 -41.81
N ASP A 275 -24.56 -41.31 -42.84
CA ASP A 275 -23.14 -41.26 -43.20
C ASP A 275 -22.76 -39.96 -43.94
N GLN A 276 -23.75 -39.14 -44.33
CA GLN A 276 -23.55 -37.87 -45.02
C GLN A 276 -23.82 -36.64 -44.14
N LEU A 277 -24.14 -36.83 -42.87
CA LEU A 277 -24.33 -35.72 -41.94
C LEU A 277 -23.00 -35.18 -41.44
N ASN A 278 -22.85 -33.86 -41.50
CA ASN A 278 -21.78 -33.15 -40.84
C ASN A 278 -22.28 -32.59 -39.53
N TYR A 279 -21.47 -32.75 -38.49
CA TYR A 279 -21.69 -32.28 -37.15
C TYR A 279 -20.70 -31.18 -36.80
N ARG A 280 -21.14 -30.27 -35.93
CA ARG A 280 -20.26 -29.38 -35.18
C ARG A 280 -20.74 -29.34 -33.75
N PHE A 281 -19.83 -29.16 -32.82
CA PHE A 281 -20.16 -29.02 -31.42
C PHE A 281 -19.36 -27.89 -30.78
N ILE A 282 -19.82 -27.45 -29.62
CA ILE A 282 -19.14 -26.49 -28.76
C ILE A 282 -19.46 -26.84 -27.31
N LEU A 283 -18.46 -26.72 -26.44
CA LEU A 283 -18.67 -26.75 -25.00
C LEU A 283 -18.62 -25.33 -24.45
N ASP A 284 -19.80 -24.72 -24.27
CA ASP A 284 -19.90 -23.38 -23.68
C ASP A 284 -19.33 -23.41 -22.27
N GLY A 285 -18.31 -22.58 -22.03
CA GLY A 285 -17.53 -22.52 -20.79
C GLY A 285 -16.08 -23.01 -20.94
N GLU A 286 -15.74 -23.70 -22.04
CA GLU A 286 -14.37 -24.17 -22.33
C GLU A 286 -13.90 -23.81 -23.75
N ASP A 287 -14.74 -24.03 -24.78
CA ASP A 287 -14.38 -23.71 -26.16
C ASP A 287 -14.76 -22.26 -26.53
N GLU A 288 -13.95 -21.57 -27.33
CA GLU A 288 -14.21 -20.20 -27.79
C GLU A 288 -15.16 -20.12 -29.00
N ASP A 289 -15.13 -21.12 -29.89
CA ASP A 289 -15.99 -21.20 -31.09
C ASP A 289 -16.31 -22.65 -31.44
N TRP A 290 -17.28 -22.86 -32.33
CA TRP A 290 -17.72 -24.16 -32.82
C TRP A 290 -16.58 -24.90 -33.53
N THR A 291 -16.55 -26.23 -33.38
CA THR A 291 -15.63 -27.06 -34.14
C THR A 291 -15.91 -27.00 -35.64
N PHE A 292 -14.87 -27.28 -36.44
CA PHE A 292 -15.04 -27.50 -37.88
C PHE A 292 -16.05 -28.63 -38.14
N ALA A 293 -16.82 -28.47 -39.21
CA ALA A 293 -17.82 -29.44 -39.62
C ALA A 293 -17.16 -30.75 -40.02
N GLY A 294 -17.59 -31.87 -39.44
CA GLY A 294 -17.08 -33.20 -39.79
C GLY A 294 -18.09 -34.31 -39.52
N SER A 295 -17.84 -35.51 -40.04
CA SER A 295 -18.75 -36.66 -39.92
C SER A 295 -18.62 -37.44 -38.59
N GLN A 296 -17.74 -37.00 -37.69
CA GLN A 296 -17.51 -37.67 -36.41
C GLN A 296 -18.72 -37.55 -35.48
N THR A 297 -19.15 -38.67 -34.91
CA THR A 297 -20.31 -38.81 -34.01
C THR A 297 -19.95 -38.83 -32.52
N LYS A 298 -18.67 -38.59 -32.20
CA LYS A 298 -18.14 -38.48 -30.85
C LYS A 298 -17.23 -37.26 -30.76
N THR A 299 -17.30 -36.53 -29.65
CA THR A 299 -16.44 -35.38 -29.39
C THR A 299 -14.98 -35.79 -29.15
N LYS A 300 -14.09 -34.79 -29.17
CA LYS A 300 -12.82 -34.90 -28.44
C LYS A 300 -13.09 -35.15 -26.95
N ASN A 301 -12.13 -35.75 -26.27
CA ASN A 301 -12.17 -35.85 -24.81
C ASN A 301 -11.79 -34.49 -24.21
N TYR A 302 -12.67 -33.93 -23.38
CA TYR A 302 -12.39 -32.77 -22.57
C TYR A 302 -11.74 -33.24 -21.28
N TYR A 303 -10.54 -32.75 -21.00
CA TYR A 303 -9.76 -33.18 -19.83
C TYR A 303 -9.65 -32.05 -18.84
N ASN A 304 -9.72 -32.40 -17.55
CA ASN A 304 -9.46 -31.50 -16.44
C ASN A 304 -10.29 -30.19 -16.46
N LEU A 305 -11.58 -30.32 -16.77
CA LEU A 305 -12.51 -29.18 -16.74
C LEU A 305 -12.52 -28.56 -15.34
N LYS A 306 -12.53 -27.23 -15.30
CA LYS A 306 -12.56 -26.48 -14.03
C LYS A 306 -13.95 -26.58 -13.40
N PRO A 307 -14.08 -26.36 -12.09
CA PRO A 307 -15.39 -26.22 -11.46
C PRO A 307 -16.16 -25.05 -12.07
N GLY A 308 -17.42 -25.29 -12.42
CA GLY A 308 -18.20 -24.32 -13.19
C GLY A 308 -19.44 -24.93 -13.83
N GLN A 309 -20.22 -24.08 -14.47
CA GLN A 309 -21.39 -24.50 -15.25
C GLN A 309 -21.01 -24.54 -16.73
N TYR A 310 -21.36 -25.64 -17.39
CA TYR A 310 -21.06 -25.89 -18.79
C TYR A 310 -22.32 -26.28 -19.54
N THR A 311 -22.37 -25.95 -20.83
CA THR A 311 -23.43 -26.43 -21.73
C THR A 311 -22.80 -26.98 -22.99
N PHE A 312 -22.91 -28.29 -23.17
CA PHE A 312 -22.51 -28.93 -24.42
C PHE A 312 -23.62 -28.75 -25.46
N LYS A 313 -23.26 -28.26 -26.65
CA LYS A 313 -24.20 -28.06 -27.76
C LYS A 313 -23.67 -28.77 -29.00
N VAL A 314 -24.56 -29.45 -29.71
CA VAL A 314 -24.23 -30.10 -31.00
C VAL A 314 -25.29 -29.76 -32.03
N ALA A 315 -24.85 -29.45 -33.25
CA ALA A 315 -25.71 -29.22 -34.40
C ALA A 315 -25.30 -30.14 -35.56
N ALA A 316 -26.27 -30.59 -36.34
CA ALA A 316 -26.05 -31.37 -37.55
C ALA A 316 -26.53 -30.60 -38.77
N ARG A 317 -25.91 -30.85 -39.92
CA ARG A 317 -26.42 -30.43 -41.22
C ARG A 317 -26.15 -31.51 -42.27
N SER A 318 -27.04 -31.60 -43.25
CA SER A 318 -26.77 -32.31 -44.49
C SER A 318 -26.05 -31.39 -45.49
N PHE A 319 -25.61 -31.94 -46.62
CA PHE A 319 -24.92 -31.21 -47.68
C PHE A 319 -25.79 -30.02 -48.15
N ASN A 320 -25.23 -28.80 -48.12
CA ASN A 320 -25.89 -27.53 -48.48
C ASN A 320 -27.11 -27.08 -47.64
N LYS A 321 -27.41 -27.74 -46.50
CA LYS A 321 -28.50 -27.32 -45.60
C LYS A 321 -28.00 -26.35 -44.50
N PRO A 322 -28.87 -25.46 -43.98
CA PRO A 322 -28.56 -24.73 -42.75
C PRO A 322 -28.38 -25.70 -41.58
N TRP A 323 -27.67 -25.26 -40.54
CA TRP A 323 -27.49 -26.03 -39.31
C TRP A 323 -28.82 -26.26 -38.60
N SER A 324 -28.99 -27.46 -38.03
CA SER A 324 -30.11 -27.80 -37.17
C SER A 324 -30.16 -26.90 -35.93
N THR A 325 -31.33 -26.84 -35.30
CA THR A 325 -31.40 -26.40 -33.90
C THR A 325 -30.48 -27.30 -33.06
N PRO A 326 -29.54 -26.74 -32.29
CA PRO A 326 -28.64 -27.56 -31.49
C PRO A 326 -29.39 -28.35 -30.43
N ASP A 327 -28.95 -29.59 -30.18
CA ASP A 327 -29.31 -30.28 -28.93
C ASP A 327 -28.30 -29.92 -27.84
N GLU A 328 -28.80 -29.73 -26.62
CA GLU A 328 -28.05 -29.13 -25.53
C GLU A 328 -28.10 -30.00 -24.26
N LEU A 329 -26.96 -30.06 -23.56
CA LEU A 329 -26.80 -30.72 -22.27
C LEU A 329 -26.05 -29.80 -21.31
N THR A 330 -26.77 -29.30 -20.30
CA THR A 330 -26.19 -28.48 -19.23
C THR A 330 -25.81 -29.33 -18.03
N PHE A 331 -24.61 -29.10 -17.51
CA PHE A 331 -24.10 -29.75 -16.31
C PHE A 331 -23.23 -28.80 -15.48
N HIS A 332 -23.07 -29.13 -14.21
CA HIS A 332 -22.28 -28.35 -13.26
C HIS A 332 -21.19 -29.22 -12.62
N ILE A 333 -19.95 -28.76 -12.65
CA ILE A 333 -18.84 -29.40 -11.92
C ILE A 333 -18.66 -28.65 -10.60
N SER A 334 -18.93 -29.35 -9.49
CA SER A 334 -18.79 -28.80 -8.14
C SER A 334 -17.31 -28.55 -7.80
N PRO A 335 -16.97 -27.47 -7.09
CA PRO A 335 -15.59 -27.26 -6.65
C PRO A 335 -15.18 -28.30 -5.60
N PRO A 336 -13.87 -28.61 -5.51
CA PRO A 336 -13.36 -29.39 -4.40
C PRO A 336 -13.70 -28.71 -3.08
N TRP A 337 -13.90 -29.49 -2.01
CA TRP A 337 -14.29 -28.94 -0.71
C TRP A 337 -13.30 -27.88 -0.20
N TRP A 338 -12.00 -28.00 -0.52
CA TRP A 338 -10.96 -27.04 -0.15
C TRP A 338 -10.97 -25.72 -0.92
N GLN A 339 -11.77 -25.61 -2.00
CA GLN A 339 -11.97 -24.37 -2.77
C GLN A 339 -13.36 -23.76 -2.53
N THR A 340 -14.05 -24.15 -1.47
CA THR A 340 -15.36 -23.60 -1.10
C THR A 340 -15.22 -22.36 -0.21
N ASN A 341 -16.27 -21.52 -0.17
CA ASN A 341 -16.28 -20.30 0.65
C ASN A 341 -16.02 -20.58 2.15
N TRP A 342 -16.54 -21.70 2.69
CA TRP A 342 -16.28 -22.06 4.08
C TRP A 342 -14.84 -22.53 4.31
N ALA A 343 -14.23 -23.22 3.32
CA ALA A 343 -12.82 -23.60 3.40
C ALA A 343 -11.90 -22.38 3.35
N TYR A 344 -12.20 -21.38 2.51
CA TYR A 344 -11.53 -20.09 2.56
C TYR A 344 -11.72 -19.38 3.91
N GLY A 345 -12.91 -19.49 4.52
CA GLY A 345 -13.13 -19.03 5.90
C GLY A 345 -12.23 -19.73 6.92
N LEU A 346 -12.06 -21.05 6.79
CA LEU A 346 -11.15 -21.83 7.64
C LEU A 346 -9.68 -21.47 7.40
N TYR A 347 -9.26 -21.26 6.14
CA TYR A 347 -7.92 -20.76 5.81
C TYR A 347 -7.67 -19.37 6.37
N PHE A 348 -8.67 -18.50 6.32
CA PHE A 348 -8.60 -17.17 6.92
C PHE A 348 -8.47 -17.27 8.44
N LEU A 349 -9.21 -18.16 9.11
CA LEU A 349 -9.07 -18.39 10.56
C LEU A 349 -7.71 -18.98 10.92
N LEU A 350 -7.20 -19.94 10.14
CA LEU A 350 -5.85 -20.48 10.34
C LEU A 350 -4.78 -19.42 10.10
N LEU A 351 -4.95 -18.57 9.09
CA LEU A 351 -4.07 -17.42 8.82
C LEU A 351 -4.12 -16.42 9.97
N LEU A 352 -5.30 -16.07 10.48
CA LEU A 352 -5.45 -15.22 11.67
C LEU A 352 -4.81 -15.86 12.90
N GLY A 353 -4.98 -17.17 13.10
CA GLY A 353 -4.32 -17.92 14.16
C GLY A 353 -2.80 -17.88 14.03
N LEU A 354 -2.26 -18.08 12.82
CA LEU A 354 -0.83 -18.01 12.54
C LEU A 354 -0.30 -16.59 12.71
N LEU A 355 -1.03 -15.58 12.22
CA LEU A 355 -0.72 -14.16 12.45
C LEU A 355 -0.77 -13.81 13.94
N LYS A 356 -1.70 -14.36 14.71
CA LYS A 356 -1.75 -14.21 16.17
C LYS A 356 -0.57 -14.90 16.85
N ILE A 357 -0.17 -16.09 16.40
CA ILE A 357 1.01 -16.78 16.93
C ILE A 357 2.28 -15.99 16.61
N VAL A 358 2.42 -15.50 15.38
CA VAL A 358 3.53 -14.63 14.96
C VAL A 358 3.51 -13.31 15.75
N ASP A 359 2.35 -12.67 15.94
CA ASP A 359 2.17 -11.48 16.77
C ASP A 359 2.54 -11.76 18.24
N ILE A 360 2.15 -12.90 18.80
CA ILE A 360 2.55 -13.31 20.16
C ILE A 360 4.05 -13.55 20.24
N ILE A 361 4.66 -14.21 19.26
CA ILE A 361 6.11 -14.46 19.23
C ILE A 361 6.88 -13.15 19.03
N GLN A 362 6.41 -12.28 18.13
CA GLN A 362 6.99 -10.96 17.90
C GLN A 362 6.83 -10.09 19.14
N LYS A 363 5.65 -10.01 19.76
CA LYS A 363 5.44 -9.31 21.03
C LYS A 363 6.34 -9.88 22.12
N LYS A 364 6.48 -11.20 22.25
CA LYS A 364 7.43 -11.80 23.20
C LYS A 364 8.87 -11.38 22.90
N ARG A 365 9.30 -11.41 21.64
CA ARG A 365 10.65 -10.97 21.22
C ARG A 365 10.85 -9.47 21.42
N THR A 366 9.84 -8.65 21.16
CA THR A 366 9.87 -7.20 21.35
C THR A 366 9.89 -6.87 22.82
N ILE A 367 9.02 -7.47 23.64
CA ILE A 367 9.05 -7.36 25.10
C ILE A 367 10.39 -7.84 25.66
N GLN A 368 10.97 -8.92 25.12
CA GLN A 368 12.29 -9.40 25.55
C GLN A 368 13.39 -8.41 25.16
N LYS A 369 13.39 -7.89 23.94
CA LYS A 369 14.33 -6.83 23.49
C LYS A 369 14.10 -5.51 24.23
N GLU A 370 12.87 -5.17 24.57
CA GLU A 370 12.52 -4.00 25.36
C GLU A 370 12.91 -4.19 26.81
N ARG A 371 12.82 -5.39 27.38
CA ARG A 371 13.37 -5.73 28.70
C ARG A 371 14.89 -5.66 28.68
N GLU A 372 15.55 -6.20 27.67
CA GLU A 372 17.01 -6.10 27.52
C GLU A 372 17.45 -4.66 27.29
N ARG A 373 16.70 -3.88 26.48
CA ARG A 373 16.94 -2.45 26.30
C ARG A 373 16.59 -1.65 27.55
N SER A 374 15.56 -2.01 28.31
CA SER A 374 15.18 -1.36 29.57
C SER A 374 16.23 -1.67 30.61
N GLN A 375 16.67 -2.92 30.76
CA GLN A 375 17.78 -3.30 31.63
C GLN A 375 19.08 -2.63 31.20
N LYS A 376 19.37 -2.55 29.90
CA LYS A 376 20.55 -1.84 29.40
C LYS A 376 20.43 -0.33 29.62
N ARG A 377 19.25 0.25 29.42
CA ARG A 377 18.96 1.67 29.70
C ARG A 377 18.97 1.94 31.19
N GLU A 378 18.50 1.07 32.04
CA GLU A 378 18.51 1.16 33.50
C GLU A 378 19.95 1.01 33.99
N LEU A 379 20.75 0.15 33.39
CA LEU A 379 22.18 0.03 33.70
C LEU A 379 22.99 1.23 33.17
N GLU A 380 22.72 1.68 31.96
CA GLU A 380 23.32 2.90 31.40
C GLU A 380 22.87 4.13 32.18
N GLN A 381 21.59 4.23 32.54
CA GLN A 381 21.04 5.27 33.42
C GLN A 381 21.63 5.15 34.81
N ALA A 382 21.82 3.96 35.38
CA ALA A 382 22.47 3.81 36.67
C ALA A 382 23.93 4.27 36.61
N LYS A 383 24.67 3.95 35.54
CA LYS A 383 26.03 4.45 35.31
C LYS A 383 26.07 5.94 35.04
N VAL A 384 25.12 6.47 34.27
CA VAL A 384 24.99 7.91 33.99
C VAL A 384 24.52 8.65 35.24
N ILE A 385 23.67 8.07 36.09
CA ILE A 385 23.24 8.61 37.37
C ILE A 385 24.39 8.56 38.36
N GLU A 386 25.16 7.48 38.41
CA GLU A 386 26.35 7.36 39.25
C GLU A 386 27.40 8.39 38.83
N LYS A 387 27.69 8.47 37.53
CA LYS A 387 28.59 9.50 36.98
C LYS A 387 28.03 10.90 37.17
N ALA A 388 26.75 11.13 36.90
CA ALA A 388 26.10 12.42 37.12
C ALA A 388 25.98 12.76 38.59
N TYR A 389 25.98 11.78 39.50
CA TYR A 389 26.01 11.98 40.94
C TYR A 389 27.43 12.33 41.40
N GLU A 390 28.46 11.68 40.85
CA GLU A 390 29.85 12.08 41.06
C GLU A 390 30.14 13.46 40.48
N ASP A 391 29.74 13.70 39.23
CA ASP A 391 29.82 14.99 38.55
C ASP A 391 28.98 16.02 39.30
N LEU A 392 27.75 15.72 39.74
CA LEU A 392 26.94 16.61 40.58
C LEU A 392 27.64 16.88 41.91
N LYS A 393 28.30 15.90 42.53
CA LYS A 393 29.05 16.10 43.77
C LYS A 393 30.29 16.97 43.54
N ILE A 394 30.97 16.81 42.41
CA ILE A 394 32.11 17.64 41.99
C ILE A 394 31.63 19.05 41.63
N THR A 395 30.60 19.19 40.80
CA THR A 395 29.95 20.42 40.40
C THR A 395 29.29 21.12 41.58
N GLN A 396 28.72 20.41 42.55
CA GLN A 396 28.21 20.99 43.80
C GLN A 396 29.37 21.52 44.64
N LYS A 397 30.48 20.80 44.76
CA LYS A 397 31.69 21.34 45.39
C LYS A 397 32.24 22.55 44.64
N GLN A 398 32.25 22.51 43.31
CA GLN A 398 32.67 23.61 42.45
C GLN A 398 31.69 24.77 42.50
N LEU A 399 30.39 24.54 42.64
CA LEU A 399 29.34 25.56 42.80
C LEU A 399 29.43 26.18 44.17
N VAL A 400 29.58 25.39 45.24
CA VAL A 400 29.84 25.93 46.58
C VAL A 400 31.14 26.73 46.57
N GLN A 401 32.18 26.28 45.86
CA GLN A 401 33.42 27.03 45.70
C GLN A 401 33.23 28.27 44.80
N SER A 402 32.43 28.19 43.74
CA SER A 402 32.12 29.27 42.80
C SER A 402 31.18 30.29 43.40
N GLU A 403 30.28 29.88 44.29
CA GLU A 403 29.38 30.72 45.08
C GLU A 403 30.18 31.36 46.21
N LYS A 404 31.11 30.64 46.84
CA LYS A 404 32.12 31.27 47.71
C LYS A 404 32.97 32.28 46.95
N MET A 405 33.41 31.96 45.74
CA MET A 405 34.19 32.87 44.89
C MET A 405 33.35 34.01 44.33
N ALA A 406 32.06 33.81 44.06
CA ALA A 406 31.14 34.81 43.56
C ALA A 406 30.66 35.71 44.70
N SER A 407 30.39 35.17 45.89
CA SER A 407 30.15 35.95 47.11
C SER A 407 31.40 36.72 47.50
N LEU A 408 32.58 36.08 47.47
CA LEU A 408 33.86 36.77 47.63
C LEU A 408 34.06 37.80 46.51
N GLY A 409 33.60 37.52 45.29
CA GLY A 409 33.71 38.39 44.13
C GLY A 409 32.76 39.59 44.18
N GLU A 410 31.52 39.42 44.64
CA GLU A 410 30.54 40.46 44.90
C GLU A 410 30.99 41.32 46.08
N LEU A 411 31.53 40.70 47.13
CA LEU A 411 32.18 41.42 48.22
C LEU A 411 33.43 42.14 47.74
N THR A 412 34.28 41.51 46.93
CA THR A 412 35.50 42.14 46.42
C THR A 412 35.17 43.24 45.44
N ALA A 413 34.12 43.12 44.63
CA ALA A 413 33.65 44.14 43.70
C ALA A 413 32.95 45.29 44.45
N GLY A 414 32.13 44.99 45.46
CA GLY A 414 31.53 45.97 46.35
C GLY A 414 32.58 46.73 47.15
N ILE A 415 33.58 46.03 47.69
CA ILE A 415 34.73 46.61 48.37
C ILE A 415 35.60 47.39 47.39
N ALA A 416 35.86 46.86 46.20
CA ALA A 416 36.61 47.56 45.16
C ALA A 416 35.89 48.83 44.75
N HIS A 417 34.56 48.82 44.61
CA HIS A 417 33.77 50.01 44.36
C HIS A 417 33.79 50.98 45.55
N GLU A 418 33.66 50.48 46.78
CA GLU A 418 33.71 51.31 47.98
C GLU A 418 35.10 51.89 48.26
N ILE A 419 36.17 51.27 47.74
CA ILE A 419 37.54 51.81 47.74
C ILE A 419 37.77 52.72 46.53
N GLN A 420 37.28 52.35 45.35
CA GLN A 420 37.39 53.16 44.13
C GLN A 420 36.68 54.48 44.28
N ASN A 421 35.52 54.52 44.94
CA ASN A 421 34.79 55.76 45.13
C ASN A 421 35.63 56.85 45.83
N PRO A 422 36.21 56.63 47.03
CA PRO A 422 37.13 57.60 47.61
C PRO A 422 38.38 57.84 46.75
N LEU A 423 38.94 56.82 46.08
CA LEU A 423 40.11 57.01 45.20
C LEU A 423 39.81 57.85 43.95
N ASN A 424 38.62 57.76 43.38
CA ASN A 424 38.21 58.57 42.23
C ASN A 424 38.04 60.04 42.64
N PHE A 425 37.49 60.31 43.84
CA PHE A 425 37.49 61.68 44.37
C PHE A 425 38.92 62.20 44.57
N VAL A 426 39.81 61.36 45.11
CA VAL A 426 41.24 61.70 45.23
C VAL A 426 41.82 62.07 43.85
N ASN A 427 41.61 61.25 42.83
CA ASN A 427 42.17 61.46 41.50
C ASN A 427 41.56 62.67 40.79
N ASN A 428 40.23 62.82 40.76
CA ASN A 428 39.56 63.91 40.05
C ASN A 428 39.93 65.28 40.65
N PHE A 429 39.94 65.41 41.98
CA PHE A 429 40.36 66.66 42.60
C PHE A 429 41.84 66.95 42.36
N ALA A 430 42.70 65.92 42.22
CA ALA A 430 44.09 66.09 41.86
C ALA A 430 44.26 66.52 40.37
N GLU A 431 43.45 65.98 39.46
CA GLU A 431 43.47 66.31 38.03
C GLU A 431 42.95 67.73 37.78
N VAL A 432 41.81 68.09 38.37
CA VAL A 432 41.29 69.46 38.33
C VAL A 432 42.33 70.44 38.88
N ASN A 433 42.99 70.09 39.99
CA ASN A 433 44.08 70.93 40.49
C ASN A 433 45.21 71.09 39.47
N THR A 434 45.49 70.10 38.63
CA THR A 434 46.54 70.20 37.60
C THR A 434 46.14 71.20 36.52
N GLU A 435 44.90 71.17 36.06
CA GLU A 435 44.37 72.14 35.10
C GLU A 435 44.30 73.55 35.69
N LEU A 436 43.75 73.68 36.91
CA LEU A 436 43.72 74.97 37.61
C LEU A 436 45.13 75.54 37.78
N ILE A 437 46.15 74.70 37.99
CA ILE A 437 47.55 75.15 38.05
C ILE A 437 48.05 75.65 36.68
N GLU A 438 47.63 75.04 35.56
CA GLU A 438 48.01 75.48 34.22
C GLU A 438 47.31 76.78 33.82
N GLU A 439 46.01 76.88 34.05
CA GLU A 439 45.24 78.11 33.84
C GLU A 439 45.79 79.24 34.71
N MET A 440 46.12 78.93 35.98
CA MET A 440 46.79 79.85 36.87
C MET A 440 48.15 80.33 36.32
N LYS A 441 48.88 79.51 35.55
CA LYS A 441 50.13 79.93 34.90
C LYS A 441 49.87 80.82 33.68
N GLU A 442 48.88 80.52 32.86
CA GLU A 442 48.55 81.35 31.69
C GLU A 442 48.04 82.74 32.09
N GLU A 443 47.12 82.78 33.07
CA GLU A 443 46.61 84.05 33.60
C GLU A 443 47.71 84.85 34.29
N LEU A 444 48.68 84.17 34.91
CA LEU A 444 49.88 84.80 35.45
C LEU A 444 50.73 85.47 34.35
N GLU A 445 50.89 84.84 33.17
CA GLU A 445 51.60 85.44 32.03
C GLU A 445 50.84 86.61 31.41
N LYS A 446 49.52 86.51 31.36
CA LYS A 446 48.64 87.63 30.96
C LYS A 446 48.65 88.78 31.99
N GLY A 447 49.30 88.58 33.14
CA GLY A 447 49.43 89.56 34.21
C GLY A 447 48.14 89.73 35.03
N ASN A 448 47.19 88.81 34.90
CA ASN A 448 45.87 88.86 35.51
C ASN A 448 45.91 88.20 36.91
N LEU A 449 46.63 88.85 37.82
CA LEU A 449 47.00 88.29 39.14
C LEU A 449 45.81 87.98 40.08
N GLU A 450 44.65 88.60 39.87
CA GLU A 450 43.45 88.34 40.68
C GLU A 450 42.93 86.93 40.40
N GLU A 451 42.82 86.54 39.13
CA GLU A 451 42.40 85.21 38.69
C GLU A 451 43.35 84.11 39.20
N VAL A 452 44.66 84.39 39.15
CA VAL A 452 45.70 83.48 39.67
C VAL A 452 45.46 83.14 41.14
N GLN A 453 45.04 84.11 41.95
CA GLN A 453 44.86 83.94 43.39
C GLN A 453 43.59 83.13 43.71
N ASP A 454 42.53 83.30 42.92
CA ASP A 454 41.29 82.55 43.08
C ASP A 454 41.51 81.07 42.71
N LEU A 455 42.18 80.81 41.59
CA LEU A 455 42.59 79.46 41.18
C LEU A 455 43.45 78.76 42.24
N ALA A 456 44.38 79.49 42.88
CA ALA A 456 45.20 78.96 43.97
C ALA A 456 44.37 78.54 45.21
N ASN A 457 43.28 79.25 45.53
CA ASN A 457 42.40 78.92 46.64
C ASN A 457 41.58 77.64 46.35
N ASP A 458 41.07 77.52 45.13
CA ASP A 458 40.33 76.33 44.68
C ASP A 458 41.20 75.07 44.75
N ILE A 459 42.47 75.19 44.36
CA ILE A 459 43.46 74.11 44.48
C ILE A 459 43.59 73.63 45.95
N SER A 460 43.63 74.57 46.91
CA SER A 460 43.78 74.26 48.33
C SER A 460 42.55 73.55 48.92
N GLU A 461 41.34 73.95 48.52
CA GLU A 461 40.12 73.26 48.96
C GLU A 461 40.05 71.84 48.45
N ASN A 462 40.43 71.63 47.19
CA ASN A 462 40.48 70.31 46.57
C ASN A 462 41.45 69.37 47.32
N GLU A 463 42.62 69.85 47.75
CA GLU A 463 43.58 69.06 48.55
C GLU A 463 42.97 68.51 49.86
N LYS A 464 42.19 69.31 50.60
CA LYS A 464 41.52 68.85 51.83
C LYS A 464 40.54 67.70 51.57
N LYS A 465 39.83 67.74 50.43
CA LYS A 465 38.88 66.68 50.05
C LYS A 465 39.62 65.39 49.74
N ILE A 466 40.74 65.46 49.04
CA ILE A 466 41.61 64.31 48.74
C ILE A 466 41.99 63.56 50.03
N MET A 467 42.48 64.28 51.05
CA MET A 467 42.89 63.65 52.33
C MET A 467 41.75 62.91 53.06
N PHE A 468 40.54 63.48 53.09
CA PHE A 468 39.40 62.88 53.78
C PHE A 468 39.01 61.53 53.15
N HIS A 469 38.94 61.49 51.82
CA HIS A 469 38.59 60.29 51.08
C HIS A 469 39.68 59.21 51.18
N GLY A 470 40.96 59.58 51.20
CA GLY A 470 42.06 58.64 51.41
C GLY A 470 41.98 57.85 52.72
N LYS A 471 41.64 58.50 53.86
CA LYS A 471 41.51 57.81 55.16
C LYS A 471 40.35 56.82 55.21
N ARG A 472 39.25 57.10 54.50
CA ARG A 472 38.12 56.19 54.42
C ARG A 472 38.50 54.87 53.74
N ALA A 473 39.25 54.96 52.64
CA ALA A 473 39.72 53.78 51.92
C ALA A 473 40.55 52.84 52.82
N ASP A 474 41.47 53.37 53.64
CA ASP A 474 42.28 52.57 54.58
C ASP A 474 41.42 51.76 55.59
N SER A 475 40.37 52.37 56.14
CA SER A 475 39.51 51.70 57.12
C SER A 475 38.74 50.50 56.54
N ILE A 476 38.33 50.59 55.27
CA ILE A 476 37.61 49.53 54.56
C ILE A 476 38.53 48.31 54.37
N VAL A 477 39.79 48.55 53.97
CA VAL A 477 40.78 47.48 53.75
C VAL A 477 41.05 46.70 55.04
N LYS A 478 41.17 47.39 56.18
CA LYS A 478 41.41 46.73 57.48
C LYS A 478 40.25 45.82 57.90
N GLY A 479 39.00 46.23 57.65
CA GLY A 479 37.82 45.41 57.94
C GLY A 479 37.78 44.12 57.13
N MET A 480 38.14 44.19 55.84
CA MET A 480 38.20 43.04 54.94
C MET A 480 39.18 41.95 55.42
N LEU A 481 40.37 42.36 55.90
CA LEU A 481 41.40 41.41 56.35
C LEU A 481 41.00 40.59 57.58
N GLN A 482 40.11 41.10 58.43
CA GLN A 482 39.62 40.36 59.60
C GLN A 482 38.66 39.23 59.23
N HIS A 483 37.87 39.39 58.17
CA HIS A 483 36.92 38.38 57.69
C HIS A 483 37.62 37.23 56.92
N SER A 484 38.80 37.49 56.36
CA SER A 484 39.54 36.53 55.53
C SER A 484 40.33 35.47 56.34
N ARG A 485 40.55 35.66 57.64
CA ARG A 485 41.33 34.70 58.45
C ARG A 485 40.50 33.46 58.80
N ASN A 486 40.74 32.36 58.10
CA ASN A 486 40.18 31.03 58.41
C ASN A 486 40.66 30.52 59.77
N SER A 487 39.72 30.15 60.64
CA SER A 487 40.00 29.42 61.88
C SER A 487 40.13 27.92 61.60
N ASN A 488 41.37 27.45 61.41
CA ASN A 488 41.67 26.02 61.26
C ASN A 488 41.65 25.25 62.61
N GLY A 489 40.87 25.72 63.58
CA GLY A 489 40.84 25.16 64.93
C GLY A 489 40.31 23.73 64.95
N LYS A 490 40.97 22.84 65.68
CA LYS A 490 40.43 21.51 65.97
C LYS A 490 39.46 21.62 67.15
N LYS A 491 38.35 20.88 67.10
CA LYS A 491 37.42 20.76 68.22
C LYS A 491 38.12 20.04 69.37
N GLU A 492 38.12 20.66 70.55
CA GLU A 492 38.70 20.11 71.77
C GLU A 492 37.73 20.21 72.96
N PRO A 493 37.78 19.26 73.92
CA PRO A 493 36.93 19.30 75.11
C PRO A 493 37.17 20.59 75.92
N THR A 494 36.20 21.49 75.91
CA THR A 494 36.29 22.83 76.52
C THR A 494 35.18 23.01 77.55
N ASN A 495 35.50 23.62 78.70
CA ASN A 495 34.49 23.99 79.70
C ASN A 495 33.81 25.31 79.28
N ILE A 496 32.54 25.21 78.89
CA ILE A 496 31.79 26.34 78.34
C ILE A 496 31.46 27.41 79.39
N ASN A 497 31.23 27.01 80.64
CA ASN A 497 30.90 27.92 81.74
C ASN A 497 32.11 28.82 82.05
N ALA A 498 33.30 28.21 82.16
CA ALA A 498 34.54 28.95 82.40
C ALA A 498 34.86 29.92 81.25
N LEU A 499 34.68 29.47 80.00
CA LEU A 499 34.91 30.28 78.82
C LEU A 499 33.94 31.47 78.76
N ALA A 500 32.64 31.24 79.00
CA ALA A 500 31.65 32.31 78.98
C ALA A 500 31.90 33.38 80.06
N ASP A 501 32.28 32.97 81.27
CA ASP A 501 32.63 33.90 82.36
C ASP A 501 33.89 34.72 82.04
N GLU A 502 34.94 34.08 81.50
CA GLU A 502 36.19 34.75 81.12
C GLU A 502 35.93 35.86 80.09
N TYR A 503 35.22 35.54 79.01
CA TYR A 503 34.93 36.51 77.96
C TYR A 503 33.94 37.59 78.39
N LEU A 504 33.03 37.30 79.32
CA LEU A 504 32.16 38.31 79.94
C LEU A 504 32.99 39.37 80.70
N ARG A 505 33.92 38.91 81.56
CA ARG A 505 34.81 39.81 82.31
C ARG A 505 35.73 40.60 81.39
N LEU A 506 36.28 39.94 80.36
CA LEU A 506 37.16 40.57 79.39
C LEU A 506 36.45 41.71 78.64
N ALA A 507 35.23 41.45 78.15
CA ALA A 507 34.41 42.46 77.46
C ALA A 507 34.14 43.68 78.36
N TYR A 508 33.78 43.42 79.61
CA TYR A 508 33.46 44.46 80.59
C TYR A 508 34.68 45.37 80.86
N HIS A 509 35.84 44.78 81.13
CA HIS A 509 37.07 45.54 81.35
C HIS A 509 37.54 46.31 80.11
N GLY A 510 37.35 45.73 78.91
CA GLY A 510 37.70 46.36 77.64
C GLY A 510 36.94 47.67 77.38
N LEU A 511 35.64 47.70 77.67
CA LEU A 511 34.83 48.92 77.56
C LEU A 511 35.19 49.95 78.63
N ARG A 512 35.36 49.51 79.89
CA ARG A 512 35.70 50.40 81.00
C ARG A 512 37.09 51.05 80.89
N ALA A 513 38.04 50.41 80.20
CA ALA A 513 39.34 51.00 79.90
C ALA A 513 39.24 52.18 78.93
N LYS A 514 38.28 52.15 78.00
CA LYS A 514 38.01 53.24 77.06
C LYS A 514 37.18 54.35 77.69
N ASP A 515 36.17 53.97 78.48
CA ASP A 515 35.31 54.89 79.21
C ASP A 515 35.22 54.48 80.68
N LYS A 516 35.98 55.16 81.54
CA LYS A 516 36.06 54.84 82.97
C LYS A 516 34.73 55.03 83.71
N SER A 517 33.79 55.79 83.14
CA SER A 517 32.48 56.06 83.73
C SER A 517 31.46 54.95 83.49
N PHE A 518 31.76 54.01 82.57
CA PHE A 518 30.92 52.87 82.28
C PHE A 518 30.86 51.89 83.47
N ASN A 519 29.64 51.52 83.86
CA ASN A 519 29.36 50.52 84.89
C ASN A 519 28.04 49.80 84.55
N ALA A 520 28.07 48.47 84.58
CA ALA A 520 26.94 47.60 84.28
C ALA A 520 26.96 46.38 85.21
N THR A 521 25.79 45.94 85.64
CA THR A 521 25.63 44.77 86.50
C THR A 521 25.70 43.50 85.67
N MET A 522 26.58 42.59 86.07
CA MET A 522 26.79 41.30 85.40
C MET A 522 26.15 40.20 86.24
N VAL A 523 25.22 39.45 85.65
CA VAL A 523 24.54 38.33 86.31
C VAL A 523 24.91 37.04 85.61
N THR A 524 25.38 36.03 86.35
CA THR A 524 25.73 34.73 85.78
C THR A 524 24.92 33.61 86.41
N ASP A 525 24.45 32.67 85.58
CA ASP A 525 23.74 31.47 86.02
C ASP A 525 24.22 30.27 85.19
N PHE A 526 25.20 29.54 85.73
CA PHE A 526 25.88 28.47 85.01
C PHE A 526 25.48 27.09 85.53
N ASP A 527 25.11 26.19 84.61
CA ASP A 527 24.79 24.80 84.91
C ASP A 527 26.07 23.95 84.96
N ASP A 528 26.55 23.62 86.16
CA ASP A 528 27.77 22.85 86.38
C ASP A 528 27.68 21.39 85.87
N THR A 529 26.48 20.88 85.57
CA THR A 529 26.28 19.50 85.09
C THR A 529 26.64 19.31 83.60
N ILE A 530 26.94 20.39 82.90
CA ILE A 530 27.35 20.36 81.49
C ILE A 530 28.69 19.62 81.33
N GLY A 531 29.68 19.92 82.18
CA GLY A 531 31.05 19.42 82.04
C GLY A 531 31.81 20.09 80.89
N THR A 532 32.53 19.31 80.10
CA THR A 532 33.25 19.78 78.89
C THR A 532 32.55 19.32 77.62
N ILE A 533 32.46 20.21 76.62
CA ILE A 533 31.91 19.92 75.29
C ILE A 533 32.97 20.08 74.21
N ASN A 534 32.88 19.33 73.11
CA ASN A 534 33.95 19.29 72.10
C ASN A 534 33.77 20.40 71.05
N ILE A 535 34.43 21.54 71.25
CA ILE A 535 34.26 22.77 70.45
C ILE A 535 35.60 23.41 70.10
N ILE A 536 35.60 24.36 69.17
CA ILE A 536 36.76 25.21 68.91
C ILE A 536 36.68 26.40 69.88
N GLY A 537 37.37 26.30 71.03
CA GLY A 537 37.25 27.28 72.12
C GLY A 537 37.48 28.73 71.68
N GLN A 538 38.47 28.99 70.82
CA GLN A 538 38.74 30.35 70.32
C GLN A 538 37.60 30.94 69.47
N ASP A 539 36.96 30.12 68.64
CA ASP A 539 35.88 30.56 67.77
C ASP A 539 34.64 30.88 68.58
N ILE A 540 34.27 30.00 69.51
CA ILE A 540 33.17 30.24 70.44
C ILE A 540 33.46 31.44 71.35
N GLY A 541 34.70 31.58 71.83
CA GLY A 541 35.16 32.76 72.57
C GLY A 541 34.97 34.06 71.80
N ARG A 542 35.28 34.06 70.50
CA ARG A 542 35.05 35.21 69.61
C ARG A 542 33.57 35.54 69.49
N VAL A 543 32.71 34.54 69.33
CA VAL A 543 31.25 34.74 69.28
C VAL A 543 30.75 35.36 70.58
N VAL A 544 31.07 34.74 71.70
CA VAL A 544 30.63 35.17 73.03
C VAL A 544 31.11 36.59 73.31
N LEU A 545 32.40 36.89 73.08
CA LEU A 545 32.95 38.23 73.26
C LEU A 545 32.22 39.28 72.41
N ASN A 546 31.90 38.96 71.16
CA ASN A 546 31.26 39.89 70.24
C ASN A 546 29.80 40.18 70.63
N LEU A 547 29.06 39.14 71.02
CA LEU A 547 27.69 39.29 71.52
C LEU A 547 27.67 40.09 72.82
N ILE A 548 28.56 39.81 73.76
CA ILE A 548 28.64 40.52 75.04
C ILE A 548 29.07 41.98 74.85
N THR A 549 30.06 42.25 74.00
CA THR A 549 30.47 43.65 73.73
C THR A 549 29.37 44.46 73.05
N ASN A 550 28.56 43.83 72.19
CA ASN A 550 27.37 44.46 71.64
C ASN A 550 26.30 44.70 72.72
N ALA A 551 26.05 43.72 73.58
CA ALA A 551 25.16 43.87 74.74
C ALA A 551 25.59 45.06 75.63
N PHE A 552 26.86 45.14 76.01
CA PHE A 552 27.36 46.25 76.82
C PHE A 552 27.27 47.61 76.12
N TYR A 553 27.51 47.67 74.81
CA TYR A 553 27.35 48.90 74.03
C TYR A 553 25.91 49.41 74.06
N VAL A 554 24.92 48.54 73.84
CA VAL A 554 23.52 48.98 73.77
C VAL A 554 22.94 49.35 75.13
N VAL A 555 23.36 48.68 76.21
CA VAL A 555 22.92 49.06 77.56
C VAL A 555 23.56 50.38 78.01
N ASP A 556 24.79 50.69 77.58
CA ASP A 556 25.42 51.98 77.83
C ASP A 556 24.71 53.11 77.08
N GLU A 557 24.40 52.90 75.80
CA GLU A 557 23.64 53.89 75.02
C GLU A 557 22.24 54.14 75.61
N LYS A 558 21.56 53.09 76.09
CA LYS A 558 20.27 53.26 76.79
C LYS A 558 20.40 54.00 78.12
N LYS A 559 21.49 53.82 78.86
CA LYS A 559 21.73 54.62 80.08
C LYS A 559 21.90 56.10 79.76
N LYS A 560 22.64 56.40 78.69
CA LYS A 560 22.91 57.77 78.22
C LYS A 560 21.66 58.48 77.70
N SER A 561 20.59 57.75 77.36
CA SER A 561 19.30 58.37 76.98
C SER A 561 18.49 58.91 78.16
N GLY A 562 18.92 58.66 79.41
CA GLY A 562 18.43 59.39 80.60
C GLY A 562 17.18 58.80 81.28
N ILE A 563 16.84 57.53 81.06
CA ILE A 563 15.68 56.88 81.71
C ILE A 563 15.93 56.75 83.23
N GLU A 564 15.05 57.33 84.06
CA GLU A 564 15.15 57.24 85.52
C GLU A 564 15.01 55.79 86.01
N ASN A 565 15.83 55.41 87.00
CA ASN A 565 15.93 54.06 87.60
C ASN A 565 16.35 52.91 86.66
N TYR A 566 16.96 53.21 85.50
CA TYR A 566 17.52 52.17 84.63
C TYR A 566 18.94 51.74 85.06
N GLU A 567 19.10 50.48 85.44
CA GLU A 567 20.41 49.87 85.72
C GLU A 567 20.85 48.99 84.54
N PRO A 568 21.94 49.35 83.83
CA PRO A 568 22.47 48.53 82.74
C PRO A 568 22.83 47.15 83.26
N THR A 569 22.21 46.10 82.72
CA THR A 569 22.42 44.73 83.16
C THR A 569 22.64 43.82 81.96
N VAL A 570 23.67 42.99 82.03
CA VAL A 570 23.94 41.91 81.07
C VAL A 570 24.04 40.61 81.83
N SER A 571 23.23 39.62 81.44
CA SER A 571 23.22 38.31 82.07
C SER A 571 23.67 37.21 81.11
N VAL A 572 24.52 36.31 81.58
CA VAL A 572 24.97 35.14 80.83
C VAL A 572 24.61 33.88 81.57
N SER A 573 23.90 32.96 80.93
CA SER A 573 23.51 31.69 81.54
C SER A 573 23.80 30.50 80.63
N THR A 574 24.10 29.34 81.22
CA THR A 574 24.31 28.09 80.47
C THR A 574 23.38 27.00 80.99
N LYS A 575 22.89 26.12 80.11
CA LYS A 575 22.02 25.01 80.51
C LYS A 575 22.20 23.78 79.64
N LYS A 576 22.24 22.60 80.28
CA LYS A 576 22.21 21.32 79.57
C LYS A 576 20.78 20.96 79.17
N ARG A 577 20.56 20.68 77.89
CA ARG A 577 19.26 20.25 77.34
C ARG A 577 19.45 18.97 76.54
N GLY A 578 19.35 17.82 77.22
CA GLY A 578 19.52 16.50 76.62
C GLY A 578 20.90 16.34 75.98
N THR A 579 20.94 16.26 74.65
CA THR A 579 22.16 16.12 73.84
C THR A 579 22.77 17.46 73.39
N THR A 580 22.24 18.59 73.87
CA THR A 580 22.71 19.93 73.51
C THR A 580 23.04 20.76 74.74
N THR A 581 23.90 21.75 74.55
CA THR A 581 24.27 22.76 75.53
C THR A 581 23.84 24.13 75.02
N GLU A 582 23.09 24.86 75.84
CA GLU A 582 22.57 26.18 75.51
C GLU A 582 23.32 27.27 76.28
N ILE A 583 23.71 28.36 75.61
CA ILE A 583 24.29 29.56 76.20
C ILE A 583 23.36 30.73 75.87
N ARG A 584 22.88 31.45 76.87
CA ARG A 584 22.05 32.64 76.69
C ARG A 584 22.83 33.87 77.13
N ILE A 585 22.86 34.90 76.28
CA ILE A 585 23.41 36.21 76.59
C ILE A 585 22.27 37.21 76.45
N THR A 586 21.85 37.80 77.57
CA THR A 586 20.71 38.72 77.63
C THR A 586 21.15 40.10 78.07
N ASP A 587 20.66 41.12 77.38
CA ASP A 587 20.80 42.52 77.75
C ASP A 587 19.42 43.17 77.97
N ASN A 588 19.36 44.15 78.87
CA ASN A 588 18.15 44.97 79.09
C ASN A 588 18.15 46.29 78.29
N GLY A 589 18.87 46.30 77.16
CA GLY A 589 19.10 47.46 76.30
C GLY A 589 17.89 47.86 75.46
N ASN A 590 18.13 48.52 74.33
CA ASN A 590 17.05 49.11 73.51
C ASN A 590 16.23 48.07 72.73
N GLY A 591 16.63 46.80 72.73
CA GLY A 591 16.03 45.76 71.90
C GLY A 591 16.22 46.01 70.40
N ILE A 592 15.98 44.99 69.60
CA ILE A 592 16.10 45.06 68.14
C ILE A 592 14.68 45.17 67.54
N PRO A 593 14.41 46.16 66.66
CA PRO A 593 13.15 46.23 65.95
C PRO A 593 12.93 45.02 65.03
N GLU A 594 11.70 44.51 64.99
CA GLU A 594 11.31 43.36 64.17
C GLU A 594 11.62 43.56 62.68
N SER A 595 11.49 44.79 62.18
CA SER A 595 11.77 45.13 60.78
C SER A 595 13.22 44.90 60.35
N ILE A 596 14.17 44.89 61.28
CA ILE A 596 15.59 44.66 60.98
C ILE A 596 16.11 43.33 61.51
N LEU A 597 15.28 42.57 62.23
CA LEU A 597 15.68 41.32 62.88
C LEU A 597 16.29 40.33 61.89
N ASN A 598 15.68 40.21 60.70
CA ASN A 598 16.16 39.30 59.65
C ASN A 598 17.48 39.75 59.00
N LYS A 599 17.87 41.02 59.18
CA LYS A 599 19.07 41.61 58.57
C LYS A 599 20.28 41.67 59.50
N ILE A 600 20.10 41.44 60.80
CA ILE A 600 21.19 41.63 61.77
C ILE A 600 22.36 40.66 61.58
N PHE A 601 22.12 39.53 60.90
CA PHE A 601 23.13 38.55 60.55
C PHE A 601 23.67 38.73 59.12
N GLU A 602 23.20 39.73 58.36
CA GLU A 602 23.79 40.08 57.06
C GLU A 602 25.13 40.80 57.28
N PRO A 603 26.20 40.45 56.52
CA PRO A 603 27.49 41.13 56.59
C PRO A 603 27.38 42.64 56.34
N PHE A 604 28.18 43.43 57.07
CA PHE A 604 28.24 44.91 57.02
C PHE A 604 26.98 45.65 57.49
N PHE A 605 25.90 44.94 57.82
CA PHE A 605 24.74 45.59 58.42
C PHE A 605 25.09 46.08 59.82
N THR A 606 24.94 47.39 60.05
CA THR A 606 25.10 47.98 61.38
C THR A 606 24.16 49.15 61.58
N THR A 607 23.64 49.28 62.80
CA THR A 607 22.88 50.44 63.24
C THR A 607 23.76 51.48 63.95
N LYS A 608 25.07 51.20 64.11
CA LYS A 608 26.03 52.12 64.74
C LYS A 608 26.46 53.20 63.74
N PRO A 609 26.78 54.43 64.19
CA PRO A 609 27.25 55.51 63.30
C PRO A 609 28.52 55.15 62.51
N THR A 610 28.69 55.80 61.35
CA THR A 610 29.80 55.58 60.42
C THR A 610 31.16 55.65 61.12
N GLY A 611 31.98 54.60 60.97
CA GLY A 611 33.30 54.47 61.58
C GLY A 611 33.33 53.81 62.97
N LYS A 612 32.17 53.59 63.61
CA LYS A 612 32.10 52.93 64.94
C LYS A 612 31.70 51.46 64.89
N GLY A 613 31.15 50.98 63.78
CA GLY A 613 30.76 49.58 63.58
C GLY A 613 31.22 49.08 62.22
N THR A 614 31.80 47.88 62.20
CA THR A 614 32.16 47.20 60.94
C THR A 614 30.98 46.43 60.35
N GLY A 615 29.92 46.17 61.13
CA GLY A 615 28.75 45.39 60.72
C GLY A 615 29.01 43.90 60.44
N LEU A 616 30.23 43.42 60.66
CA LEU A 616 30.64 42.04 60.36
C LEU A 616 30.55 41.09 61.56
N GLY A 617 30.27 41.63 62.75
CA GLY A 617 30.41 40.85 63.98
C GLY A 617 29.36 39.75 64.15
N LEU A 618 28.10 40.10 63.93
CA LEU A 618 26.97 39.18 64.13
C LEU A 618 26.87 38.15 63.02
N SER A 619 27.08 38.53 61.75
CA SER A 619 27.14 37.61 60.61
C SER A 619 28.20 36.53 60.83
N MET A 620 29.40 36.94 61.22
CA MET A 620 30.51 36.03 61.52
C MET A 620 30.22 35.13 62.72
N SER A 621 29.46 35.63 63.70
CA SER A 621 29.05 34.84 64.85
C SER A 621 28.04 33.76 64.46
N TYR A 622 27.08 34.12 63.60
CA TYR A 622 26.09 33.18 63.06
C TYR A 622 26.75 32.06 62.25
N GLU A 623 27.73 32.38 61.40
CA GLU A 623 28.47 31.39 60.61
C GLU A 623 29.30 30.45 61.49
N ILE A 624 30.00 30.97 62.51
CA ILE A 624 30.79 30.14 63.43
C ILE A 624 29.90 29.09 64.12
N ILE A 625 28.71 29.48 64.57
CA ILE A 625 27.80 28.59 65.30
C ILE A 625 27.15 27.59 64.33
N THR A 626 26.52 28.08 63.26
CA THR A 626 25.72 27.24 62.35
C THR A 626 26.59 26.37 61.45
N GLN A 627 27.58 26.96 60.78
CA GLN A 627 28.44 26.23 59.83
C GLN A 627 29.65 25.59 60.53
N GLY A 628 30.27 26.30 61.48
CA GLY A 628 31.48 25.80 62.16
C GLY A 628 31.19 24.70 63.20
N HIS A 629 30.11 24.85 63.97
CA HIS A 629 29.80 23.95 65.08
C HIS A 629 28.55 23.10 64.86
N GLY A 630 27.77 23.34 63.80
CA GLY A 630 26.50 22.65 63.55
C GLY A 630 25.43 22.99 64.59
N GLY A 631 25.60 24.11 65.28
CA GLY A 631 24.68 24.63 66.28
C GLY A 631 23.66 25.60 65.69
N ASP A 632 22.97 26.32 66.57
CA ASP A 632 21.97 27.31 66.20
C ASP A 632 22.19 28.60 67.00
N LEU A 633 22.05 29.76 66.36
CA LEU A 633 22.12 31.08 67.00
C LEU A 633 20.80 31.81 66.77
N LYS A 634 19.99 31.88 67.82
CA LYS A 634 18.69 32.56 67.81
C LYS A 634 18.75 33.87 68.57
N VAL A 635 17.84 34.77 68.20
CA VAL A 635 17.64 36.05 68.89
C VAL A 635 16.18 36.14 69.32
N GLU A 636 15.98 36.37 70.61
CA GLU A 636 14.69 36.72 71.20
C GLU A 636 14.79 38.17 71.66
N THR A 637 13.99 39.07 71.11
CA THR A 637 14.10 40.49 71.43
C THR A 637 12.76 41.18 71.33
N LYS A 638 12.58 42.18 72.20
CA LYS A 638 11.43 43.06 72.16
C LYS A 638 11.91 44.49 72.24
N LYS A 639 11.50 45.29 71.25
CA LYS A 639 11.91 46.68 71.10
C LYS A 639 11.59 47.46 72.39
N GLY A 640 12.60 48.10 72.97
CA GLY A 640 12.54 48.88 74.21
C GLY A 640 12.83 48.09 75.49
N GLU A 641 12.76 46.76 75.47
CA GLU A 641 12.87 45.92 76.69
C GLU A 641 14.24 45.22 76.79
N GLY A 642 14.78 44.71 75.68
CA GLY A 642 16.08 44.03 75.68
C GLY A 642 16.23 42.98 74.58
N THR A 643 17.37 42.29 74.58
CA THR A 643 17.67 41.22 73.62
C THR A 643 18.35 40.05 74.31
N THR A 644 17.92 38.84 73.97
CA THR A 644 18.54 37.58 74.35
C THR A 644 19.03 36.87 73.12
N PHE A 645 20.34 36.66 73.03
CA PHE A 645 20.92 35.73 72.06
C PHE A 645 21.05 34.34 72.69
N ILE A 646 20.56 33.33 71.99
CA ILE A 646 20.55 31.93 72.42
C ILE A 646 21.42 31.14 71.45
N ILE A 647 22.56 30.68 71.96
CA ILE A 647 23.46 29.78 71.26
C ILE A 647 23.15 28.35 71.69
N THR A 648 22.84 27.47 70.74
CA THR A 648 22.65 26.04 70.99
C THR A 648 23.77 25.26 70.32
N LEU A 649 24.53 24.49 71.10
CA LEU A 649 25.63 23.67 70.62
C LEU A 649 25.30 22.18 70.82
N PRO A 650 25.51 21.32 69.81
CA PRO A 650 25.44 19.88 70.01
C PRO A 650 26.63 19.42 70.86
N ASN A 651 26.39 18.51 71.83
CA ASN A 651 27.41 18.00 72.75
C ASN A 651 28.49 17.17 72.06
#